data_AF-A0A7J3FAT3-F1
#
_entry.id   AF-A0A7J3FAT3-F1
#
_cell.length_a   1.000
_cell.length_b   1.000
_cell.length_c   1.000
_cell.angle_alpha   90.00
_cell.angle_beta   90.00
_cell.angle_gamma   90.00
#
_symmetry.space_group_name_H-M   'P 1'
#
loop_
_entity.id
_entity.type
_entity.pdbx_description
1 polymer ?
#
loop_
_entity_poly.entity_id
_entity_poly.type
_entity_poly.pdbx_seq_one_letter_code
_entity_poly.pdbx_strand_id
1 'polypeptide(L)'
;SDIKHILMRHEQCIAPDTKILVNDYSLVAASHMENDWHERKVLAPNPINGSLTPYKIGAYIKVDPKAAGKKVYRLITKETGRTIKASGDHPFWTPNGWKNLEEIKIGDKVAVLPVLDVEEEKLKDAVTILTEDNVIRQAKMLLKNDSAIKEIINDLKAKGLMPLTYDSEKIPAISRIMGHIFGNGGLSKPTFDSKRGEPSVYVFFAIHENRDLEEIKSDLSKIGFKSYPIHGEKRGSGKAGGINRRFRCPSKELWCLLAALGAPVGRKTDTAYLVPEWIMNGSRKIKREFLASLFGNGSHKIKVKPKRHISGPRLFFIKSSDLRKNAEGFAHQIISMLAEFNVRTELSVEDKCLARKYGYYNRFTIAVCDERSNVRNFLKHVGYAHCLEKEEMAAYALEYLEMIEHISKEYESKREDKCGVLASLIPPFNKWLKESTCGLPPKFLWETVESVEEIDENILIDVEIDDVHYFIANGFLVHNCAAHAADGYARASGRVGVCMSTSGPGATNLVTGIANAYMDSSPIVAITGQVPRAFIGKDAFQETDIVGITTPITKCNFQVRSAAEIPKIVKAAFYIASTGRPGPVLIDLPKDTQTEEDEMNFDEKIEFRGYRPTYDPHPLQIEKAAQLLVQSERPIIVAGGGVKSSNACSELVALAETLPAPVATTLMGKGVIPEDHPLSLGMLGMHGTIAANHMVQDADVLLAVGMRFSDRSTGNIKAFCPDGKIIHIDIDSSEIGKNIRPHVPIVADAKKALQAILNRLTQKFTKKERSTWLSRMQTLKNMHEEMIKSVGDGIKPPALMVEIRKMLPNDAIITTEVGQNQMWAALYLKAYKPRTFISSGGLGTMGFGFPAALGAKVACPDVPVVDIAGDGSFLMTEQDLASSIAWKIPVVVVILNNSVLGMVAQWQRLFYNRRYSAVDLKGIPDFVKLAESYGAQASRVQSIEEFRKAFKEAINSDVTTVIDVPISPEENVLPMVPPGNTLKDLILS
;
A
#
# COMPACT_ATOMS: atom_id res chain seq x y z
N SER A 1 2.73 -12.65 2.86
CA SER A 1 3.80 -13.66 2.96
C SER A 1 4.82 -13.31 1.92
N ASP A 2 6.07 -12.99 2.27
CA ASP A 2 6.62 -12.93 3.62
C ASP A 2 7.28 -11.57 3.92
N ILE A 3 7.39 -11.30 5.22
CA ILE A 3 8.41 -10.46 5.86
C ILE A 3 8.46 -8.98 5.41
N LYS A 4 7.73 -8.13 6.18
CA LYS A 4 7.87 -6.65 6.18
C LYS A 4 8.65 -6.10 7.39
N HIS A 5 9.46 -6.95 8.01
CA HIS A 5 10.79 -6.53 8.44
C HIS A 5 11.67 -6.67 7.20
N ILE A 6 12.56 -5.77 6.80
CA ILE A 6 13.27 -4.77 7.59
C ILE A 6 13.43 -3.50 6.73
N LEU A 7 13.13 -2.33 7.30
CA LEU A 7 13.70 -1.04 6.89
C LEU A 7 13.90 -0.20 8.18
N MET A 8 15.04 0.03 8.84
CA MET A 8 16.49 0.00 8.53
C MET A 8 16.83 -0.07 7.05
N ARG A 9 17.10 1.06 6.40
CA ARG A 9 17.50 1.16 4.97
C ARG A 9 18.26 -0.09 4.48
N HIS A 10 17.52 -1.00 3.84
CA HIS A 10 18.06 -2.18 3.19
C HIS A 10 18.10 -1.87 1.71
N GLU A 11 19.24 -1.35 1.27
CA GLU A 11 19.52 -1.02 -0.13
C GLU A 11 19.38 -2.32 -0.96
N GLN A 12 18.35 -2.47 -1.81
CA GLN A 12 17.99 -3.76 -2.42
C GLN A 12 18.85 -4.08 -3.65
N CYS A 13 20.17 -4.09 -3.45
CA CYS A 13 21.14 -3.91 -4.51
C CYS A 13 21.32 -5.16 -5.39
N ILE A 14 21.63 -4.91 -6.65
CA ILE A 14 21.97 -5.92 -7.66
C ILE A 14 23.44 -5.80 -8.09
N ALA A 15 24.03 -6.88 -8.59
CA ALA A 15 25.38 -6.81 -9.17
C ALA A 15 25.40 -5.95 -10.45
N PRO A 16 26.54 -5.37 -10.85
CA PRO A 16 26.60 -4.40 -11.94
C PRO A 16 26.31 -4.96 -13.35
N ASP A 17 26.39 -6.28 -13.52
CA ASP A 17 26.05 -7.02 -14.73
C ASP A 17 24.59 -7.51 -14.76
N THR A 18 23.83 -7.38 -13.66
CA THR A 18 22.39 -7.69 -13.64
C THR A 18 21.64 -6.72 -14.56
N LYS A 19 20.84 -7.25 -15.49
CA LYS A 19 20.07 -6.45 -16.46
C LYS A 19 18.71 -6.02 -15.90
N ILE A 20 18.36 -4.75 -16.09
CA ILE A 20 17.07 -4.14 -15.74
C ILE A 20 16.26 -3.87 -17.01
N LEU A 21 14.95 -4.11 -16.95
CA LEU A 21 14.00 -3.83 -18.03
C LEU A 21 13.59 -2.35 -18.03
N VAL A 22 13.85 -1.63 -19.12
CA VAL A 22 13.52 -0.20 -19.25
C VAL A 22 12.39 0.07 -20.27
N ASN A 23 11.92 1.31 -20.33
CA ASN A 23 10.67 1.77 -20.98
C ASN A 23 10.53 1.55 -22.49
N ASP A 24 11.60 1.19 -23.18
CA ASP A 24 11.57 0.75 -24.58
C ASP A 24 11.55 -0.78 -24.73
N TYR A 25 11.40 -1.51 -23.62
CA TYR A 25 11.41 -2.96 -23.48
C TYR A 25 12.77 -3.61 -23.76
N SER A 26 13.88 -2.86 -23.67
CA SER A 26 15.24 -3.39 -23.66
C SER A 26 15.74 -3.77 -22.26
N LEU A 27 16.76 -4.64 -22.22
CA LEU A 27 17.43 -5.08 -20.99
C LEU A 27 18.81 -4.42 -20.90
N VAL A 28 18.98 -3.51 -19.96
CA VAL A 28 20.19 -2.69 -19.78
C VAL A 28 20.91 -3.15 -18.50
N ALA A 29 22.21 -3.44 -18.58
CA ALA A 29 22.99 -3.80 -17.38
C ALA A 29 23.00 -2.62 -16.39
N ALA A 30 22.90 -2.89 -15.09
CA ALA A 30 22.86 -1.86 -14.06
C ALA A 30 24.02 -0.86 -14.21
N SER A 31 25.24 -1.37 -14.40
CA SER A 31 26.45 -0.57 -14.69
C SER A 31 26.33 0.38 -15.88
N HIS A 32 25.56 0.04 -16.91
CA HIS A 32 25.44 0.84 -18.13
C HIS A 32 24.55 2.08 -17.94
N MET A 33 23.71 2.11 -16.89
CA MET A 33 22.82 3.23 -16.60
C MET A 33 23.49 4.37 -15.81
N GLU A 34 24.74 4.20 -15.37
CA GLU A 34 25.43 5.16 -14.48
C GLU A 34 25.39 6.62 -14.96
N ASN A 35 25.42 6.85 -16.27
CA ASN A 35 25.50 8.20 -16.85
C ASN A 35 24.15 8.77 -17.30
N ASP A 36 23.10 7.94 -17.43
CA ASP A 36 21.83 8.30 -18.09
C ASP A 36 20.57 7.75 -17.37
N TRP A 37 20.73 7.17 -16.18
CA TRP A 37 19.63 6.63 -15.36
C TRP A 37 18.46 7.62 -15.19
N HIS A 38 18.75 8.91 -15.05
CA HIS A 38 17.77 9.97 -14.84
C HIS A 38 16.88 10.24 -16.08
N GLU A 39 17.36 9.88 -17.28
CA GLU A 39 16.58 9.92 -18.53
C GLU A 39 15.78 8.63 -18.75
N ARG A 40 16.25 7.52 -18.15
CA ARG A 40 15.62 6.20 -18.26
C ARG A 40 14.40 6.06 -17.35
N LYS A 41 13.54 5.13 -17.73
CA LYS A 41 12.41 4.67 -16.92
C LYS A 41 12.40 3.16 -16.84
N VAL A 42 12.33 2.60 -15.64
CA VAL A 42 12.25 1.15 -15.41
C VAL A 42 10.81 0.69 -15.62
N LEU A 43 10.62 -0.45 -16.29
CA LEU A 43 9.29 -1.07 -16.43
C LEU A 43 8.98 -1.96 -15.23
N ALA A 44 8.03 -1.55 -14.41
CA ALA A 44 7.48 -2.37 -13.34
C ALA A 44 6.10 -2.92 -13.73
N PRO A 45 5.92 -4.24 -13.77
CA PRO A 45 4.60 -4.85 -13.98
C PRO A 45 3.56 -4.51 -12.91
N ASN A 46 2.30 -4.42 -13.33
CA ASN A 46 1.17 -4.12 -12.46
C ASN A 46 0.66 -5.43 -11.81
N PRO A 47 0.58 -5.52 -10.47
CA PRO A 47 0.24 -6.77 -9.78
C PRO A 47 -1.22 -7.22 -9.96
N ILE A 48 -2.12 -6.33 -10.42
CA ILE A 48 -3.55 -6.63 -10.61
C ILE A 48 -3.81 -7.25 -11.99
N ASN A 49 -3.06 -6.84 -13.03
CA ASN A 49 -3.39 -7.18 -14.42
C ASN A 49 -2.19 -7.58 -15.31
N GLY A 50 -0.97 -7.60 -14.77
CA GLY A 50 0.27 -7.96 -15.48
C GLY A 50 0.82 -6.90 -16.45
N SER A 51 0.24 -5.70 -16.55
CA SER A 51 0.71 -4.68 -17.50
C SER A 51 2.00 -4.00 -17.05
N LEU A 52 3.01 -3.92 -17.93
CA LEU A 52 4.27 -3.22 -17.68
C LEU A 52 4.06 -1.70 -17.68
N THR A 53 4.38 -1.03 -16.58
CA THR A 53 4.22 0.43 -16.38
C THR A 53 5.60 1.09 -16.23
N PRO A 54 5.93 2.17 -16.96
CA PRO A 54 7.23 2.85 -16.86
C PRO A 54 7.27 3.85 -15.70
N TYR A 55 8.26 3.71 -14.81
CA TYR A 55 8.52 4.60 -13.68
C TYR A 55 9.90 5.26 -13.81
N LYS A 56 10.04 6.51 -13.38
CA LYS A 56 11.30 7.28 -13.46
C LYS A 56 12.28 6.78 -12.40
N ILE A 57 13.57 6.69 -12.74
CA ILE A 57 14.61 6.43 -11.75
C ILE A 57 14.82 7.71 -10.91
N GLY A 58 14.69 7.58 -9.59
CA GLY A 58 14.86 8.63 -8.59
C GLY A 58 16.31 8.78 -8.14
N ALA A 59 17.03 7.66 -7.96
CA ALA A 59 18.46 7.64 -7.66
C ALA A 59 19.18 6.41 -8.23
N TYR A 60 20.50 6.52 -8.37
CA TYR A 60 21.40 5.43 -8.75
C TYR A 60 22.59 5.45 -7.79
N ILE A 61 22.75 4.41 -6.97
CA ILE A 61 23.69 4.38 -5.85
C ILE A 61 24.61 3.18 -6.00
N LYS A 62 25.93 3.38 -5.89
CA LYS A 62 26.91 2.30 -5.80
C LYS A 62 27.17 1.98 -4.33
N VAL A 63 27.02 0.70 -3.97
CA VAL A 63 27.15 0.18 -2.61
C VAL A 63 28.31 -0.81 -2.55
N ASP A 64 29.23 -0.64 -1.61
CA ASP A 64 30.19 -1.69 -1.26
C ASP A 64 29.48 -2.68 -0.30
N PRO A 65 29.22 -3.93 -0.72
CA PRO A 65 28.48 -4.88 0.11
C PRO A 65 29.24 -5.27 1.38
N LYS A 66 30.57 -5.23 1.40
CA LYS A 66 31.37 -5.53 2.61
C LYS A 66 31.29 -4.38 3.60
N ALA A 67 31.35 -3.14 3.13
CA ALA A 67 31.14 -1.97 3.98
C ALA A 67 29.70 -1.89 4.52
N ALA A 68 28.71 -2.29 3.71
CA ALA A 68 27.29 -2.35 4.08
C ALA A 68 26.90 -3.59 4.91
N GLY A 69 27.83 -4.52 5.18
CA GLY A 69 27.56 -5.77 5.93
C GLY A 69 26.62 -6.75 5.20
N LYS A 70 26.48 -6.64 3.87
CA LYS A 70 25.58 -7.43 3.04
C LYS A 70 26.28 -8.67 2.49
N LYS A 71 25.60 -9.81 2.59
CA LYS A 71 25.93 -11.02 1.81
C LYS A 71 25.41 -10.86 0.38
N VAL A 72 26.14 -11.40 -0.58
CA VAL A 72 25.75 -11.40 -2.00
C VAL A 72 25.55 -12.85 -2.43
N TYR A 73 24.50 -13.10 -3.20
CA TYR A 73 24.12 -14.43 -3.64
C TYR A 73 23.95 -14.48 -5.15
N ARG A 74 24.31 -15.62 -5.74
CA ARG A 74 24.01 -15.99 -7.12
C ARG A 74 22.91 -17.04 -7.11
N LEU A 75 21.80 -16.78 -7.79
CA LEU A 75 20.73 -17.75 -8.03
C LEU A 75 20.72 -18.16 -9.50
N ILE A 76 20.53 -19.46 -9.76
CA ILE A 76 20.39 -20.03 -11.11
C ILE A 76 19.07 -20.82 -11.20
N THR A 77 18.30 -20.64 -12.28
CA THR A 77 17.08 -21.42 -12.56
C THR A 77 17.35 -22.66 -13.42
N LYS A 78 16.57 -23.71 -13.21
CA LYS A 78 16.75 -25.03 -13.82
C LYS A 78 16.22 -25.14 -15.25
N GLU A 79 15.10 -24.51 -15.56
CA GLU A 79 14.44 -24.70 -16.85
C GLU A 79 15.17 -23.94 -17.98
N THR A 80 15.74 -22.77 -17.69
CA THR A 80 16.44 -21.95 -18.72
C THR A 80 17.89 -21.59 -18.38
N GLY A 81 18.37 -21.81 -17.15
CA GLY A 81 19.71 -21.41 -16.71
C GLY A 81 19.83 -19.91 -16.39
N ARG A 82 18.72 -19.19 -16.15
CA ARG A 82 18.76 -17.76 -15.83
C ARG A 82 19.52 -17.53 -14.54
N THR A 83 20.47 -16.61 -14.58
CA THR A 83 21.31 -16.25 -13.44
C THR A 83 21.04 -14.81 -13.01
N ILE A 84 20.98 -14.58 -11.70
CA ILE A 84 20.97 -13.24 -11.09
C ILE A 84 21.94 -13.21 -9.91
N LYS A 85 22.61 -12.07 -9.74
CA LYS A 85 23.46 -11.77 -8.59
C LYS A 85 22.91 -10.53 -7.87
N ALA A 86 22.61 -10.66 -6.59
CA ALA A 86 22.04 -9.58 -5.78
C ALA A 86 22.37 -9.77 -4.29
N SER A 87 22.10 -8.75 -3.47
CA SER A 87 22.22 -8.86 -2.01
C SER A 87 21.19 -9.86 -1.44
N GLY A 88 21.49 -10.43 -0.27
CA GLY A 88 20.62 -11.41 0.41
C GLY A 88 19.20 -10.92 0.68
N ASP A 89 19.03 -9.61 0.88
CA ASP A 89 17.77 -8.90 1.09
C ASP A 89 17.02 -8.54 -0.21
N HIS A 90 17.50 -8.96 -1.39
CA HIS A 90 16.82 -8.74 -2.67
C HIS A 90 15.67 -9.77 -2.86
N PRO A 91 14.41 -9.34 -3.08
CA PRO A 91 13.26 -10.25 -2.93
C PRO A 91 12.71 -10.86 -4.24
N PHE A 92 12.13 -12.07 -4.16
CA PHE A 92 11.65 -12.89 -5.28
C PHE A 92 10.19 -13.37 -5.10
N TRP A 93 9.43 -13.52 -6.21
CA TRP A 93 8.09 -14.12 -6.15
C TRP A 93 8.24 -15.63 -6.07
N THR A 94 7.60 -16.26 -5.10
CA THR A 94 7.37 -17.69 -5.09
C THR A 94 5.86 -17.99 -5.06
N PRO A 95 5.41 -19.22 -5.32
CA PRO A 95 3.99 -19.59 -5.20
C PRO A 95 3.39 -19.36 -3.81
N ASN A 96 4.22 -19.28 -2.76
CA ASN A 96 3.80 -19.00 -1.38
C ASN A 96 3.83 -17.50 -1.04
N GLY A 97 4.36 -16.67 -1.95
CA GLY A 97 4.55 -15.25 -1.79
C GLY A 97 6.02 -14.84 -1.87
N TRP A 98 6.33 -13.74 -1.20
CA TRP A 98 7.57 -12.97 -1.27
C TRP A 98 8.64 -13.56 -0.36
N LYS A 99 9.84 -13.81 -0.88
CA LYS A 99 10.99 -14.29 -0.09
C LYS A 99 12.24 -13.50 -0.45
N ASN A 100 13.11 -13.26 0.52
CA ASN A 100 14.43 -12.69 0.28
C ASN A 100 15.35 -13.74 -0.36
N LEU A 101 16.35 -13.32 -1.14
CA LEU A 101 17.27 -14.21 -1.85
C LEU A 101 18.01 -15.18 -0.92
N GLU A 102 18.38 -14.74 0.28
CA GLU A 102 19.00 -15.59 1.32
C GLU A 102 18.06 -16.69 1.87
N GLU A 103 16.75 -16.58 1.65
CA GLU A 103 15.72 -17.53 2.09
C GLU A 103 15.29 -18.52 0.98
N ILE A 104 15.71 -18.28 -0.27
CA ILE A 104 15.41 -19.12 -1.42
C ILE A 104 16.22 -20.41 -1.36
N LYS A 105 15.57 -21.55 -1.60
CA LYS A 105 16.19 -22.87 -1.57
C LYS A 105 16.14 -23.56 -2.93
N ILE A 106 17.09 -24.46 -3.18
CA ILE A 106 17.07 -25.35 -4.34
C ILE A 106 15.73 -26.09 -4.38
N GLY A 107 15.04 -26.04 -5.52
CA GLY A 107 13.70 -26.60 -5.70
C GLY A 107 12.53 -25.65 -5.38
N ASP A 108 12.75 -24.48 -4.78
CA ASP A 108 11.73 -23.42 -4.75
C ASP A 108 11.42 -22.97 -6.19
N LYS A 109 10.23 -22.40 -6.40
CA LYS A 109 9.86 -21.77 -7.68
C LYS A 109 9.93 -20.26 -7.59
N VAL A 110 10.51 -19.63 -8.61
CA VAL A 110 10.56 -18.18 -8.78
C VAL A 110 9.75 -17.75 -10.00
N ALA A 111 9.01 -16.63 -9.90
CA ALA A 111 8.35 -16.06 -11.08
C ALA A 111 9.36 -15.29 -11.93
N VAL A 112 9.28 -15.48 -13.24
CA VAL A 112 10.15 -14.84 -14.23
C VAL A 112 9.32 -14.22 -15.36
N LEU A 113 9.85 -13.15 -15.94
CA LEU A 113 9.29 -12.48 -17.10
C LEU A 113 10.06 -12.95 -18.37
N PRO A 114 9.38 -13.53 -19.36
CA PRO A 114 9.90 -13.76 -20.70
C PRO A 114 10.16 -12.44 -21.43
N VAL A 115 11.39 -11.95 -21.36
CA VAL A 115 11.80 -10.72 -22.03
C VAL A 115 12.57 -11.06 -23.31
N LEU A 116 12.17 -10.42 -24.41
CA LEU A 116 12.93 -10.45 -25.66
C LEU A 116 14.22 -9.65 -25.45
N ASP A 117 15.38 -10.28 -25.67
CA ASP A 117 16.70 -9.67 -25.47
C ASP A 117 16.95 -8.65 -26.61
N VAL A 118 16.43 -7.44 -26.43
CA VAL A 118 16.66 -6.30 -27.32
C VAL A 118 17.99 -5.69 -26.92
N GLU A 119 19.03 -5.97 -27.71
CA GLU A 119 20.34 -5.31 -27.57
C GLU A 119 20.19 -3.80 -27.67
N GLU A 120 20.80 -3.08 -26.73
CA GLU A 120 20.84 -1.62 -26.76
C GLU A 120 21.85 -1.14 -27.81
N GLU A 121 21.36 -0.76 -28.99
CA GLU A 121 22.11 0.06 -29.93
C GLU A 121 21.91 1.55 -29.61
N LYS A 122 23.02 2.26 -29.36
CA LYS A 122 23.03 3.72 -29.37
C LYS A 122 22.49 4.21 -30.72
N LEU A 123 21.57 5.18 -30.67
CA LEU A 123 21.08 5.83 -31.88
C LEU A 123 22.26 6.52 -32.58
N LYS A 124 22.25 6.52 -33.91
CA LYS A 124 23.24 7.28 -34.70
C LYS A 124 23.04 8.77 -34.37
N ASP A 125 24.14 9.52 -34.27
CA ASP A 125 24.16 10.97 -34.03
C ASP A 125 23.18 11.72 -34.94
N ALA A 126 22.82 12.97 -34.57
CA ALA A 126 21.79 13.89 -35.09
C ALA A 126 21.66 14.09 -36.64
N VAL A 127 21.62 13.01 -37.40
CA VAL A 127 21.42 12.95 -38.85
C VAL A 127 19.93 13.12 -39.13
N THR A 128 19.60 14.11 -39.97
CA THR A 128 18.22 14.49 -40.24
C THR A 128 17.53 13.51 -41.18
N ILE A 129 16.37 13.02 -40.75
CA ILE A 129 15.41 12.17 -41.47
C ILE A 129 14.37 13.01 -42.20
N LEU A 130 13.92 14.13 -41.60
CA LEU A 130 12.82 14.94 -42.13
C LEU A 130 13.03 16.44 -41.89
N THR A 131 12.91 17.23 -42.95
CA THR A 131 12.95 18.71 -42.94
C THR A 131 11.60 19.33 -43.28
N GLU A 132 11.50 20.66 -43.11
CA GLU A 132 10.32 21.46 -43.48
C GLU A 132 9.92 21.26 -44.94
N ASP A 133 10.88 21.27 -45.87
CA ASP A 133 10.62 21.12 -47.30
C ASP A 133 9.97 19.78 -47.65
N ASN A 134 10.31 18.70 -46.94
CA ASN A 134 9.70 17.39 -47.15
C ASN A 134 8.19 17.41 -46.83
N VAL A 135 7.81 18.09 -45.74
CA VAL A 135 6.41 18.19 -45.30
C VAL A 135 5.65 19.24 -46.12
N ILE A 136 6.27 20.38 -46.44
CA ILE A 136 5.70 21.41 -47.33
C ILE A 136 5.31 20.81 -48.67
N ARG A 137 6.13 19.89 -49.22
CA ARG A 137 5.83 19.19 -50.48
C ARG A 137 4.54 18.36 -50.41
N GLN A 138 4.27 17.69 -49.28
CA GLN A 138 3.02 16.95 -49.07
C GLN A 138 1.84 17.88 -48.78
N ALA A 139 2.04 18.92 -47.98
CA ALA A 139 1.01 19.89 -47.63
C ALA A 139 0.49 20.64 -48.87
N LYS A 140 1.35 20.97 -49.84
CA LYS A 140 0.98 21.55 -51.15
C LYS A 140 0.12 20.64 -52.03
N MET A 141 0.04 19.34 -51.74
CA MET A 141 -0.90 18.43 -52.41
C MET A 141 -2.32 18.49 -51.81
N LEU A 142 -2.47 19.05 -50.61
CA LEU A 142 -3.75 19.20 -49.91
C LEU A 142 -4.24 20.65 -49.89
N LEU A 143 -3.34 21.61 -49.76
CA LEU A 143 -3.65 23.01 -49.48
C LEU A 143 -3.05 23.92 -50.54
N LYS A 144 -3.82 24.94 -50.95
CA LYS A 144 -3.35 26.03 -51.82
C LYS A 144 -2.99 27.32 -51.06
N ASN A 145 -3.23 27.34 -49.75
CA ASN A 145 -3.01 28.51 -48.89
C ASN A 145 -1.70 28.32 -48.09
N ASP A 146 -0.70 29.17 -48.35
CA ASP A 146 0.58 29.12 -47.64
C ASP A 146 0.45 29.39 -46.12
N SER A 147 -0.58 30.10 -45.66
CA SER A 147 -0.85 30.27 -44.22
C SER A 147 -1.20 28.93 -43.55
N ALA A 148 -2.12 28.17 -44.16
CA ALA A 148 -2.52 26.87 -43.64
C ALA A 148 -1.39 25.81 -43.75
N ILE A 149 -0.48 25.96 -44.72
CA ILE A 149 0.74 25.15 -44.78
C ILE A 149 1.70 25.51 -43.63
N LYS A 150 1.89 26.81 -43.33
CA LYS A 150 2.68 27.26 -42.18
C LYS A 150 2.11 26.77 -40.84
N GLU A 151 0.78 26.74 -40.70
CA GLU A 151 0.11 26.19 -39.51
C GLU A 151 0.46 24.70 -39.29
N ILE A 152 0.43 23.86 -40.34
CA ILE A 152 0.86 22.45 -40.25
C ILE A 152 2.33 22.34 -39.82
N ILE A 153 3.22 23.15 -40.39
CA ILE A 153 4.65 23.12 -40.03
C ILE A 153 4.87 23.59 -38.59
N ASN A 154 4.19 24.65 -38.15
CA ASN A 154 4.28 25.15 -36.78
C ASN A 154 3.73 24.14 -35.76
N ASP A 155 2.66 23.41 -36.09
CA ASP A 155 2.11 22.35 -35.24
C ASP A 155 3.09 21.17 -35.07
N LEU A 156 3.74 20.74 -36.15
CA LEU A 156 4.76 19.68 -36.11
C LEU A 156 6.05 20.12 -35.40
N LYS A 157 6.45 21.40 -35.54
CA LYS A 157 7.53 22.01 -34.75
C LYS A 157 7.21 22.06 -33.26
N ALA A 158 6.01 22.51 -32.89
CA ALA A 158 5.54 22.53 -31.49
C ALA A 158 5.46 21.10 -30.90
N LYS A 159 5.23 20.09 -31.73
CA LYS A 159 5.32 18.66 -31.37
C LYS A 159 6.75 18.10 -31.36
N GLY A 160 7.78 18.89 -31.64
CA GLY A 160 9.18 18.44 -31.70
C GLY A 160 9.38 17.31 -32.71
N LEU A 161 8.80 17.44 -33.90
CA LEU A 161 8.91 16.49 -35.02
C LEU A 161 9.67 17.10 -36.22
N MET A 162 10.17 18.33 -36.10
CA MET A 162 10.83 19.08 -37.18
C MET A 162 11.97 19.97 -36.63
N PRO A 163 13.22 19.80 -37.09
CA PRO A 163 13.70 18.66 -37.89
C PRO A 163 13.51 17.35 -37.12
N LEU A 164 13.28 16.24 -37.84
CA LEU A 164 13.29 14.90 -37.25
C LEU A 164 14.66 14.28 -37.53
N THR A 165 15.31 13.74 -36.51
CA THR A 165 16.65 13.16 -36.57
C THR A 165 16.66 11.73 -36.03
N TYR A 166 17.71 10.96 -36.33
CA TYR A 166 17.84 9.55 -35.93
C TYR A 166 17.91 9.30 -34.41
N ASP A 167 18.42 10.27 -33.67
CA ASP A 167 18.51 10.31 -32.20
C ASP A 167 17.21 10.73 -31.51
N SER A 168 16.18 11.19 -32.26
CA SER A 168 14.91 11.60 -31.68
C SER A 168 14.18 10.42 -31.01
N GLU A 169 13.85 10.57 -29.73
CA GLU A 169 13.08 9.62 -28.90
C GLU A 169 11.74 9.17 -29.53
N LYS A 170 11.23 9.94 -30.49
CA LYS A 170 9.96 9.69 -31.19
C LYS A 170 10.10 8.65 -32.30
N ILE A 171 11.31 8.39 -32.80
CA ILE A 171 11.57 7.48 -33.92
C ILE A 171 11.08 6.04 -33.69
N PRO A 172 11.26 5.40 -32.52
CA PRO A 172 10.70 4.06 -32.27
C PRO A 172 9.17 4.00 -32.42
N ALA A 173 8.45 5.00 -31.90
CA ALA A 173 6.99 5.08 -32.04
C ALA A 173 6.56 5.33 -33.50
N ILE A 174 7.27 6.21 -34.22
CA ILE A 174 7.06 6.46 -35.66
C ILE A 174 7.32 5.17 -36.46
N SER A 175 8.37 4.42 -36.14
CA SER A 175 8.72 3.16 -36.82
C SER A 175 7.65 2.09 -36.62
N ARG A 176 7.10 1.93 -35.41
CA ARG A 176 5.95 1.04 -35.16
C ARG A 176 4.69 1.49 -35.91
N ILE A 177 4.37 2.80 -35.87
CA ILE A 177 3.24 3.36 -36.63
C ILE A 177 3.40 3.06 -38.12
N MET A 178 4.59 3.24 -38.68
CA MET A 178 4.91 2.91 -40.07
C MET A 178 4.76 1.41 -40.35
N GLY A 179 5.24 0.52 -39.46
CA GLY A 179 5.04 -0.93 -39.57
C GLY A 179 3.56 -1.30 -39.67
N HIS A 180 2.70 -0.71 -38.82
CA HIS A 180 1.26 -0.93 -38.85
C HIS A 180 0.62 -0.38 -40.15
N ILE A 181 1.03 0.82 -40.59
CA ILE A 181 0.55 1.44 -41.83
C ILE A 181 0.93 0.62 -43.07
N PHE A 182 2.10 -0.04 -43.08
CA PHE A 182 2.48 -1.00 -44.11
C PHE A 182 1.70 -2.32 -43.97
N GLY A 183 1.39 -2.77 -42.75
CA GLY A 183 0.54 -3.92 -42.41
C GLY A 183 -0.96 -3.73 -42.65
N ASN A 184 -1.75 -3.45 -41.60
CA ASN A 184 -3.23 -3.36 -41.69
C ASN A 184 -3.81 -1.93 -41.78
N GLY A 185 -2.99 -0.90 -41.51
CA GLY A 185 -3.40 0.50 -41.63
C GLY A 185 -3.24 1.08 -43.04
N GLY A 186 -3.40 2.40 -43.17
CA GLY A 186 -3.13 3.15 -44.40
C GLY A 186 -3.46 4.63 -44.33
N LEU A 187 -2.96 5.38 -45.31
CA LEU A 187 -3.34 6.78 -45.57
C LEU A 187 -4.43 6.82 -46.64
N SER A 188 -5.46 7.64 -46.48
CA SER A 188 -6.44 7.86 -47.55
C SER A 188 -5.82 8.61 -48.72
N LYS A 189 -6.34 8.41 -49.95
CA LYS A 189 -6.13 9.42 -51.00
C LYS A 189 -6.88 10.70 -50.61
N PRO A 190 -6.40 11.90 -51.01
CA PRO A 190 -7.16 13.13 -50.87
C PRO A 190 -8.47 13.03 -51.65
N THR A 191 -9.60 13.26 -50.99
CA THR A 191 -10.93 13.28 -51.64
C THR A 191 -11.52 14.67 -51.56
N PHE A 192 -11.85 15.27 -52.70
CA PHE A 192 -12.45 16.59 -52.77
C PHE A 192 -13.96 16.51 -52.54
N ASP A 193 -14.46 17.26 -51.55
CA ASP A 193 -15.89 17.44 -51.29
C ASP A 193 -16.27 18.86 -51.74
N SER A 194 -17.16 18.96 -52.73
CA SER A 194 -17.60 20.24 -53.30
C SER A 194 -18.31 21.14 -52.29
N LYS A 195 -18.75 20.61 -51.13
CA LYS A 195 -19.35 21.40 -50.04
C LYS A 195 -18.34 21.95 -49.04
N ARG A 196 -17.09 21.47 -49.02
CA ARG A 196 -16.09 21.84 -48.00
C ARG A 196 -14.97 22.76 -48.52
N GLY A 197 -14.85 22.94 -49.84
CA GLY A 197 -13.83 23.79 -50.46
C GLY A 197 -12.39 23.24 -50.43
N GLU A 198 -12.11 22.27 -49.57
CA GLU A 198 -10.80 21.65 -49.38
C GLU A 198 -10.84 20.12 -49.46
N PRO A 199 -9.74 19.45 -49.86
CA PRO A 199 -9.67 17.99 -49.86
C PRO A 199 -9.61 17.43 -48.43
N SER A 200 -10.39 16.37 -48.20
CA SER A 200 -10.41 15.59 -46.97
C SER A 200 -9.38 14.45 -47.04
N VAL A 201 -8.66 14.24 -45.94
CA VAL A 201 -7.73 13.13 -45.72
C VAL A 201 -7.92 12.51 -44.34
N TYR A 202 -7.53 11.25 -44.19
CA TYR A 202 -7.42 10.58 -42.89
C TYR A 202 -6.35 9.49 -42.92
N VAL A 203 -5.78 9.22 -41.74
CA VAL A 203 -5.00 8.01 -41.46
C VAL A 203 -5.94 6.99 -40.82
N PHE A 204 -5.83 5.70 -41.13
CA PHE A 204 -6.61 4.66 -40.46
C PHE A 204 -5.75 3.50 -39.95
N PHE A 205 -6.19 2.94 -38.83
CA PHE A 205 -5.59 1.79 -38.16
C PHE A 205 -6.68 0.74 -37.96
N ALA A 206 -6.37 -0.54 -38.20
CA ALA A 206 -7.38 -1.59 -38.26
C ALA A 206 -6.85 -2.92 -37.71
N ILE A 207 -7.62 -3.56 -36.84
CA ILE A 207 -7.24 -4.78 -36.13
C ILE A 207 -8.49 -5.58 -35.70
N HIS A 208 -8.30 -6.67 -34.97
CA HIS A 208 -9.39 -7.53 -34.49
C HIS A 208 -9.90 -7.15 -33.08
N GLU A 209 -9.02 -6.68 -32.19
CA GLU A 209 -9.38 -6.42 -30.78
C GLU A 209 -9.31 -4.94 -30.37
N ASN A 210 -9.96 -4.61 -29.25
CA ASN A 210 -9.93 -3.24 -28.71
C ASN A 210 -8.58 -2.91 -28.06
N ARG A 211 -7.98 -3.87 -27.34
CA ARG A 211 -6.79 -3.68 -26.51
C ARG A 211 -5.58 -3.23 -27.34
N ASP A 212 -5.39 -3.86 -28.50
CA ASP A 212 -4.32 -3.52 -29.45
C ASP A 212 -4.44 -2.10 -30.04
N LEU A 213 -5.66 -1.55 -30.17
CA LEU A 213 -5.86 -0.18 -30.66
C LEU A 213 -5.38 0.86 -29.65
N GLU A 214 -5.37 0.55 -28.35
CA GLU A 214 -4.84 1.46 -27.32
C GLU A 214 -3.31 1.57 -27.38
N GLU A 215 -2.58 0.54 -27.82
CA GLU A 215 -1.13 0.64 -28.07
C GLU A 215 -0.81 1.66 -29.17
N ILE A 216 -1.57 1.59 -30.27
CA ILE A 216 -1.43 2.50 -31.41
C ILE A 216 -1.77 3.93 -30.98
N LYS A 217 -2.80 4.11 -30.14
CA LYS A 217 -3.13 5.42 -29.56
C LYS A 217 -2.04 5.93 -28.61
N SER A 218 -1.41 5.05 -27.83
CA SER A 218 -0.26 5.39 -26.98
C SER A 218 0.92 5.90 -27.82
N ASP A 219 1.27 5.21 -28.92
CA ASP A 219 2.32 5.67 -29.82
C ASP A 219 1.95 6.98 -30.55
N LEU A 220 0.68 7.18 -30.95
CA LEU A 220 0.20 8.47 -31.46
C LEU A 220 0.32 9.59 -30.43
N SER A 221 0.04 9.31 -29.15
CA SER A 221 0.19 10.27 -28.06
C SER A 221 1.65 10.67 -27.84
N LYS A 222 2.59 9.72 -27.90
CA LYS A 222 4.05 9.98 -27.79
C LYS A 222 4.56 10.93 -28.88
N ILE A 223 3.96 10.90 -30.07
CA ILE A 223 4.25 11.85 -31.17
C ILE A 223 3.33 13.09 -31.18
N GLY A 224 2.58 13.33 -30.10
CA GLY A 224 1.78 14.54 -29.87
C GLY A 224 0.38 14.54 -30.48
N PHE A 225 -0.09 13.43 -31.07
CA PHE A 225 -1.38 13.36 -31.75
C PHE A 225 -2.50 12.77 -30.89
N LYS A 226 -3.63 13.48 -30.83
CA LYS A 226 -4.83 13.01 -30.11
C LYS A 226 -5.47 11.83 -30.84
N SER A 227 -5.88 10.82 -30.08
CA SER A 227 -6.62 9.65 -30.59
C SER A 227 -8.10 9.91 -30.79
N TYR A 228 -8.71 9.23 -31.77
CA TYR A 228 -10.13 9.31 -32.09
C TYR A 228 -10.91 8.08 -31.60
N PRO A 229 -12.25 8.14 -31.48
CA PRO A 229 -13.06 7.01 -31.00
C PRO A 229 -12.92 5.75 -31.88
N ILE A 230 -12.95 4.58 -31.24
CA ILE A 230 -12.89 3.29 -31.93
C ILE A 230 -14.27 2.92 -32.47
N HIS A 231 -14.32 2.51 -33.73
CA HIS A 231 -15.54 2.10 -34.42
C HIS A 231 -15.42 0.62 -34.84
N GLY A 232 -16.43 -0.19 -34.51
CA GLY A 232 -16.53 -1.56 -35.00
C GLY A 232 -17.18 -1.60 -36.38
N GLU A 233 -16.56 -2.26 -37.36
CA GLU A 233 -17.17 -2.54 -38.67
C GLU A 233 -17.23 -4.05 -38.89
N LYS A 234 -18.45 -4.60 -38.99
CA LYS A 234 -18.63 -5.99 -39.46
C LYS A 234 -18.31 -6.05 -40.94
N ARG A 235 -17.36 -6.90 -41.34
CA ARG A 235 -17.22 -7.29 -42.74
C ARG A 235 -18.31 -8.31 -43.10
N GLY A 236 -18.75 -8.28 -44.37
CA GLY A 236 -19.96 -8.96 -44.83
C GLY A 236 -19.99 -10.50 -44.68
N SER A 237 -21.18 -11.05 -44.92
CA SER A 237 -21.54 -12.46 -44.73
C SER A 237 -20.68 -13.45 -45.53
N GLY A 238 -19.80 -14.17 -44.83
CA GLY A 238 -19.02 -15.30 -45.35
C GLY A 238 -18.30 -16.03 -44.21
N LYS A 239 -17.74 -17.23 -44.49
CA LYS A 239 -17.11 -18.12 -43.48
C LYS A 239 -15.86 -17.53 -42.76
N ALA A 240 -15.49 -16.28 -43.03
CA ALA A 240 -14.40 -15.55 -42.39
C ALA A 240 -14.90 -14.22 -41.76
N GLY A 241 -16.12 -14.22 -41.22
CA GLY A 241 -16.79 -13.05 -40.62
C GLY A 241 -16.20 -12.64 -39.26
N GLY A 242 -15.04 -11.98 -39.27
CA GLY A 242 -14.51 -11.26 -38.11
C GLY A 242 -15.09 -9.84 -38.00
N ILE A 243 -15.27 -9.34 -36.78
CA ILE A 243 -15.45 -7.91 -36.54
C ILE A 243 -14.07 -7.28 -36.65
N ASN A 244 -13.86 -6.39 -37.63
CA ASN A 244 -12.66 -5.58 -37.67
C ASN A 244 -12.95 -4.26 -36.96
N ARG A 245 -12.16 -3.97 -35.93
CA ARG A 245 -12.20 -2.69 -35.22
C ARG A 245 -11.23 -1.74 -35.87
N ARG A 246 -11.63 -0.49 -36.06
CA ARG A 246 -10.78 0.56 -36.64
C ARG A 246 -11.07 1.91 -36.03
N PHE A 247 -10.10 2.81 -36.08
CA PHE A 247 -10.35 4.24 -35.95
C PHE A 247 -9.75 4.99 -37.14
N ARG A 248 -10.29 6.18 -37.40
CA ARG A 248 -9.78 7.12 -38.41
C ARG A 248 -9.32 8.38 -37.71
N CYS A 249 -8.14 8.85 -38.06
CA CYS A 249 -7.55 10.10 -37.62
C CYS A 249 -7.64 11.12 -38.77
N PRO A 250 -8.64 12.02 -38.80
CA PRO A 250 -8.79 13.09 -39.79
C PRO A 250 -7.87 14.28 -39.49
N SER A 251 -6.57 14.04 -39.28
CA SER A 251 -5.55 15.08 -39.12
C SER A 251 -4.77 15.24 -40.43
N LYS A 252 -4.69 16.47 -40.95
CA LYS A 252 -3.88 16.79 -42.14
C LYS A 252 -2.39 16.75 -41.80
N GLU A 253 -2.05 17.14 -40.57
CA GLU A 253 -0.70 17.24 -40.01
C GLU A 253 -0.07 15.84 -39.91
N LEU A 254 -0.78 14.88 -39.29
CA LEU A 254 -0.34 13.48 -39.21
C LEU A 254 -0.27 12.81 -40.59
N TRP A 255 -1.22 13.13 -41.49
CA TRP A 255 -1.20 12.61 -42.86
C TRP A 255 0.03 13.13 -43.63
N CYS A 256 0.32 14.43 -43.55
CA CYS A 256 1.49 15.05 -44.19
C CYS A 256 2.80 14.51 -43.61
N LEU A 257 2.90 14.35 -42.29
CA LEU A 257 4.05 13.74 -41.62
C LEU A 257 4.33 12.33 -42.15
N LEU A 258 3.33 11.44 -42.09
CA LEU A 258 3.51 10.04 -42.51
C LEU A 258 3.76 9.92 -44.02
N ALA A 259 3.08 10.74 -44.85
CA ALA A 259 3.33 10.79 -46.29
C ALA A 259 4.75 11.27 -46.61
N ALA A 260 5.27 12.25 -45.89
CA ALA A 260 6.63 12.77 -46.07
C ALA A 260 7.69 11.75 -45.62
N LEU A 261 7.39 10.94 -44.59
CA LEU A 261 8.19 9.80 -44.15
C LEU A 261 8.08 8.55 -45.05
N GLY A 262 7.35 8.63 -46.17
CA GLY A 262 7.26 7.56 -47.18
C GLY A 262 6.11 6.57 -47.00
N ALA A 263 5.08 6.89 -46.22
CA ALA A 263 3.92 6.01 -46.06
C ALA A 263 3.09 5.89 -47.37
N PRO A 264 2.61 4.68 -47.73
CA PRO A 264 1.85 4.48 -48.97
C PRO A 264 0.47 5.13 -48.90
N VAL A 265 0.22 6.07 -49.82
CA VAL A 265 -1.05 6.82 -49.94
C VAL A 265 -2.07 6.07 -50.80
N GLY A 266 -3.21 5.71 -50.20
CA GLY A 266 -4.32 5.05 -50.87
C GLY A 266 -4.31 3.53 -50.75
N ARG A 267 -4.71 2.83 -51.82
CA ARG A 267 -4.77 1.36 -51.81
C ARG A 267 -3.38 0.77 -52.03
N LYS A 268 -2.81 0.21 -50.97
CA LYS A 268 -1.51 -0.50 -50.99
C LYS A 268 -1.40 -1.58 -52.08
N THR A 269 -2.50 -2.27 -52.39
CA THR A 269 -2.53 -3.28 -53.48
C THR A 269 -2.23 -2.70 -54.85
N ASP A 270 -2.54 -1.42 -55.07
CA ASP A 270 -2.60 -0.75 -56.38
C ASP A 270 -1.59 0.43 -56.47
N THR A 271 -0.74 0.63 -55.45
CA THR A 271 0.16 1.79 -55.31
C THR A 271 1.60 1.31 -55.09
N ALA A 272 2.56 1.74 -55.91
CA ALA A 272 3.96 1.37 -55.73
C ALA A 272 4.54 1.93 -54.42
N TYR A 273 5.28 1.12 -53.67
CA TYR A 273 6.01 1.55 -52.47
C TYR A 273 7.16 0.60 -52.14
N LEU A 274 8.14 1.09 -51.41
CA LEU A 274 9.25 0.34 -50.83
C LEU A 274 9.32 0.68 -49.33
N VAL A 275 10.16 -0.03 -48.57
CA VAL A 275 10.52 0.40 -47.21
C VAL A 275 11.27 1.75 -47.33
N PRO A 276 10.89 2.80 -46.59
CA PRO A 276 11.57 4.09 -46.63
C PRO A 276 13.07 3.97 -46.31
N GLU A 277 13.89 4.74 -47.02
CA GLU A 277 15.36 4.70 -46.84
C GLU A 277 15.78 4.98 -45.39
N TRP A 278 15.05 5.85 -44.68
CA TRP A 278 15.39 6.15 -43.29
C TRP A 278 15.23 4.94 -42.35
N ILE A 279 14.31 4.00 -42.66
CA ILE A 279 14.18 2.72 -41.95
C ILE A 279 15.27 1.74 -42.41
N MET A 280 15.53 1.65 -43.72
CA MET A 280 16.57 0.76 -44.28
C MET A 280 17.99 1.11 -43.79
N ASN A 281 18.28 2.40 -43.61
CA ASN A 281 19.58 2.92 -43.17
C ASN A 281 19.65 3.15 -41.64
N GLY A 282 18.51 2.97 -40.94
CA GLY A 282 18.42 3.09 -39.49
C GLY A 282 19.18 2.01 -38.72
N SER A 283 19.24 2.17 -37.41
CA SER A 283 19.73 1.16 -36.48
C SER A 283 18.89 -0.13 -36.53
N ARG A 284 19.43 -1.25 -36.02
CA ARG A 284 18.66 -2.49 -35.84
C ARG A 284 17.40 -2.20 -35.02
N LYS A 285 17.47 -1.33 -34.01
CA LYS A 285 16.29 -0.88 -33.23
C LYS A 285 15.16 -0.33 -34.13
N ILE A 286 15.47 0.56 -35.08
CA ILE A 286 14.49 1.14 -36.02
C ILE A 286 13.87 0.05 -36.92
N LYS A 287 14.70 -0.84 -37.45
CA LYS A 287 14.28 -1.96 -38.30
C LYS A 287 13.38 -2.95 -37.52
N ARG A 288 13.76 -3.26 -36.28
CA ARG A 288 12.98 -4.10 -35.35
C ARG A 288 11.60 -3.51 -35.14
N GLU A 289 11.48 -2.26 -34.72
CA GLU A 289 10.18 -1.63 -34.42
C GLU A 289 9.22 -1.66 -35.64
N PHE A 290 9.75 -1.39 -36.83
CA PHE A 290 8.99 -1.50 -38.07
C PHE A 290 8.56 -2.94 -38.37
N LEU A 291 9.49 -3.91 -38.29
CA LEU A 291 9.23 -5.33 -38.53
C LEU A 291 8.25 -5.92 -37.51
N ALA A 292 8.42 -5.64 -36.22
CA ALA A 292 7.59 -6.16 -35.13
C ALA A 292 6.12 -5.75 -35.31
N SER A 293 5.85 -4.48 -35.63
CA SER A 293 4.48 -4.02 -35.90
C SER A 293 3.93 -4.56 -37.23
N LEU A 294 4.76 -4.61 -38.28
CA LEU A 294 4.40 -5.17 -39.58
C LEU A 294 4.01 -6.66 -39.49
N PHE A 295 4.77 -7.47 -38.75
CA PHE A 295 4.45 -8.88 -38.49
C PHE A 295 3.30 -9.03 -37.48
N GLY A 296 3.26 -8.20 -36.44
CA GLY A 296 2.17 -8.18 -35.45
C GLY A 296 0.82 -8.02 -36.11
N ASN A 297 0.73 -7.26 -37.20
CA ASN A 297 -0.50 -7.04 -37.95
C ASN A 297 -0.65 -7.90 -39.21
N GLY A 298 0.43 -8.11 -39.98
CA GLY A 298 0.40 -8.77 -41.29
C GLY A 298 0.67 -10.27 -41.29
N SER A 299 1.14 -10.86 -40.18
CA SER A 299 1.40 -12.30 -40.10
C SER A 299 0.20 -13.12 -39.60
N HIS A 300 0.26 -14.44 -39.76
CA HIS A 300 -0.54 -15.35 -38.93
C HIS A 300 0.06 -15.51 -37.52
N LYS A 301 -0.76 -15.96 -36.56
CA LYS A 301 -0.30 -16.35 -35.21
C LYS A 301 0.61 -17.58 -35.28
N ILE A 302 1.61 -17.63 -34.42
CA ILE A 302 2.47 -18.81 -34.23
C ILE A 302 1.62 -20.01 -33.81
N LYS A 303 2.02 -21.20 -34.26
CA LYS A 303 1.37 -22.46 -33.90
C LYS A 303 2.39 -23.47 -33.42
N VAL A 304 2.13 -24.06 -32.26
CA VAL A 304 2.93 -25.18 -31.76
C VAL A 304 2.26 -26.49 -32.18
N LYS A 305 2.91 -27.23 -33.09
CA LYS A 305 2.46 -28.52 -33.62
C LYS A 305 2.69 -29.63 -32.56
N PRO A 306 1.92 -30.74 -32.57
CA PRO A 306 1.99 -31.79 -31.55
C PRO A 306 3.39 -32.39 -31.30
N LYS A 307 4.27 -32.41 -32.31
CA LYS A 307 5.68 -32.83 -32.21
C LYS A 307 6.61 -31.77 -31.56
N ARG A 308 6.10 -30.93 -30.65
CA ARG A 308 6.87 -29.87 -29.94
C ARG A 308 7.63 -28.95 -30.91
N HIS A 309 6.96 -28.55 -31.98
CA HIS A 309 7.56 -27.82 -33.08
C HIS A 309 6.78 -26.54 -33.33
N ILE A 310 7.46 -25.40 -33.27
CA ILE A 310 6.88 -24.07 -33.41
C ILE A 310 7.04 -23.63 -34.86
N SER A 311 5.94 -23.31 -35.56
CA SER A 311 6.03 -22.81 -36.93
C SER A 311 6.40 -21.32 -36.97
N GLY A 312 7.32 -20.95 -37.85
CA GLY A 312 7.69 -19.56 -38.08
C GLY A 312 6.54 -18.74 -38.66
N PRO A 313 6.46 -17.42 -38.35
CA PRO A 313 5.45 -16.58 -38.93
C PRO A 313 5.61 -16.44 -40.45
N ARG A 314 4.46 -16.25 -41.09
CA ARG A 314 4.35 -15.91 -42.51
C ARG A 314 3.64 -14.58 -42.62
N LEU A 315 4.33 -13.57 -43.16
CA LEU A 315 3.81 -12.27 -43.53
C LEU A 315 3.24 -12.35 -44.95
N PHE A 316 1.99 -11.93 -45.13
CA PHE A 316 1.30 -12.00 -46.41
C PHE A 316 0.93 -10.62 -46.92
N PHE A 317 1.18 -10.34 -48.20
CA PHE A 317 0.65 -9.14 -48.86
C PHE A 317 0.27 -9.43 -50.31
N ILE A 318 -0.55 -8.56 -50.89
CA ILE A 318 -1.12 -8.72 -52.23
C ILE A 318 -0.87 -7.44 -53.04
N LYS A 319 -0.45 -7.59 -54.29
CA LYS A 319 -0.17 -6.51 -55.24
C LYS A 319 -0.78 -6.80 -56.60
N SER A 320 -1.17 -5.77 -57.35
CA SER A 320 -1.53 -5.94 -58.77
C SER A 320 -0.34 -6.54 -59.53
N SER A 321 -0.60 -7.36 -60.55
CA SER A 321 0.46 -8.03 -61.30
C SER A 321 1.42 -7.03 -61.99
N ASP A 322 0.95 -5.84 -62.36
CA ASP A 322 1.77 -4.75 -62.92
C ASP A 322 2.82 -4.21 -61.93
N LEU A 323 2.55 -4.32 -60.63
CA LEU A 323 3.47 -3.92 -59.55
C LEU A 323 4.35 -5.07 -59.07
N ARG A 324 4.42 -6.22 -59.77
CA ARG A 324 5.20 -7.39 -59.36
C ARG A 324 6.64 -7.06 -58.99
N LYS A 325 7.39 -6.36 -59.84
CA LYS A 325 8.81 -6.02 -59.56
C LYS A 325 8.97 -5.11 -58.33
N ASN A 326 8.03 -4.19 -58.11
CA ASN A 326 8.00 -3.36 -56.90
C ASN A 326 7.68 -4.19 -55.64
N ALA A 327 6.77 -5.15 -55.76
CA ALA A 327 6.39 -6.08 -54.70
C ALA A 327 7.56 -7.01 -54.31
N GLU A 328 8.31 -7.51 -55.30
CA GLU A 328 9.56 -8.26 -55.10
C GLU A 328 10.62 -7.39 -54.44
N GLY A 329 10.80 -6.13 -54.86
CA GLY A 329 11.72 -5.19 -54.21
C GLY A 329 11.39 -4.96 -52.73
N PHE A 330 10.11 -4.73 -52.42
CA PHE A 330 9.64 -4.61 -51.03
C PHE A 330 9.87 -5.91 -50.24
N ALA A 331 9.61 -7.08 -50.84
CA ALA A 331 9.86 -8.37 -50.19
C ALA A 331 11.33 -8.55 -49.83
N HIS A 332 12.25 -8.28 -50.77
CA HIS A 332 13.69 -8.39 -50.54
C HIS A 332 14.20 -7.40 -49.47
N GLN A 333 13.62 -6.20 -49.36
CA GLN A 333 13.94 -5.28 -48.27
C GLN A 333 13.54 -5.83 -46.89
N ILE A 334 12.33 -6.39 -46.76
CA ILE A 334 11.89 -7.05 -45.52
C ILE A 334 12.80 -8.25 -45.18
N ILE A 335 13.14 -9.06 -46.18
CA ILE A 335 14.04 -10.23 -46.02
C ILE A 335 15.45 -9.79 -45.60
N SER A 336 16.00 -8.74 -46.21
CA SER A 336 17.30 -8.17 -45.86
C SER A 336 17.32 -7.69 -44.41
N MET A 337 16.31 -6.95 -43.98
CA MET A 337 16.23 -6.50 -42.58
C MET A 337 16.06 -7.68 -41.60
N LEU A 338 15.35 -8.75 -41.97
CA LEU A 338 15.24 -9.96 -41.15
C LEU A 338 16.57 -10.74 -41.08
N ALA A 339 17.33 -10.79 -42.17
CA ALA A 339 18.65 -11.41 -42.22
C ALA A 339 19.64 -10.71 -41.27
N GLU A 340 19.54 -9.38 -41.07
CA GLU A 340 20.33 -8.64 -40.07
C GLU A 340 20.10 -9.12 -38.61
N PHE A 341 19.00 -9.81 -38.33
CA PHE A 341 18.69 -10.46 -37.04
C PHE A 341 18.96 -11.97 -37.04
N ASN A 342 19.75 -12.47 -38.01
CA ASN A 342 20.00 -13.90 -38.23
C ASN A 342 18.71 -14.73 -38.47
N VAL A 343 17.66 -14.11 -39.03
CA VAL A 343 16.41 -14.79 -39.39
C VAL A 343 16.41 -15.15 -40.87
N ARG A 344 16.54 -16.44 -41.18
CA ARG A 344 16.33 -17.01 -42.51
C ARG A 344 14.85 -17.02 -42.87
N THR A 345 14.57 -16.67 -44.11
CA THR A 345 13.21 -16.61 -44.66
C THR A 345 13.15 -17.15 -46.08
N GLU A 346 12.02 -17.75 -46.42
CA GLU A 346 11.65 -18.12 -47.79
C GLU A 346 10.63 -17.12 -48.36
N LEU A 347 10.83 -16.70 -49.61
CA LEU A 347 9.85 -15.94 -50.38
C LEU A 347 9.10 -16.88 -51.32
N SER A 348 7.78 -16.96 -51.20
CA SER A 348 6.93 -17.58 -52.23
C SER A 348 5.97 -16.56 -52.83
N VAL A 349 5.77 -16.69 -54.15
CA VAL A 349 4.90 -15.81 -54.94
C VAL A 349 3.86 -16.65 -55.66
N GLU A 350 2.59 -16.37 -55.39
CA GLU A 350 1.45 -17.00 -56.04
C GLU A 350 0.89 -16.03 -57.09
N ASP A 351 1.25 -16.26 -58.34
CA ASP A 351 0.82 -15.43 -59.47
C ASP A 351 -0.68 -15.52 -59.72
N LYS A 352 -1.29 -14.35 -60.00
CA LYS A 352 -2.70 -14.22 -60.39
C LYS A 352 -3.70 -14.88 -59.39
N CYS A 353 -3.30 -15.03 -58.12
CA CYS A 353 -4.09 -15.66 -57.04
C CYS A 353 -5.46 -15.01 -56.78
N LEU A 354 -5.67 -13.77 -57.26
CA LEU A 354 -6.95 -13.07 -57.20
C LEU A 354 -7.23 -12.32 -58.50
N ALA A 355 -8.44 -12.47 -59.02
CA ALA A 355 -9.00 -11.56 -60.00
C ALA A 355 -9.88 -10.50 -59.31
N ARG A 356 -9.77 -9.23 -59.71
CA ARG A 356 -10.70 -8.15 -59.31
C ARG A 356 -11.04 -7.28 -60.52
N LYS A 357 -11.98 -6.35 -60.35
CA LYS A 357 -12.50 -5.43 -61.39
C LYS A 357 -11.43 -4.72 -62.25
N TYR A 358 -10.20 -4.57 -61.75
CA TYR A 358 -9.12 -3.81 -62.39
C TYR A 358 -7.86 -4.65 -62.68
N GLY A 359 -7.98 -5.98 -62.74
CA GLY A 359 -6.88 -6.86 -63.16
C GLY A 359 -6.61 -8.06 -62.23
N TYR A 360 -5.47 -8.70 -62.48
CA TYR A 360 -4.95 -9.80 -61.66
C TYR A 360 -4.04 -9.29 -60.54
N TYR A 361 -3.97 -10.08 -59.48
CA TYR A 361 -3.21 -9.79 -58.28
C TYR A 361 -2.37 -11.00 -57.88
N ASN A 362 -1.14 -10.74 -57.46
CA ASN A 362 -0.18 -11.73 -56.98
C ASN A 362 -0.12 -11.66 -55.44
N ARG A 363 -0.05 -12.81 -54.77
CA ARG A 363 0.18 -12.91 -53.32
C ARG A 363 1.65 -13.21 -53.08
N PHE A 364 2.25 -12.46 -52.17
CA PHE A 364 3.61 -12.64 -51.70
C PHE A 364 3.55 -13.14 -50.26
N THR A 365 4.34 -14.17 -49.97
CA THR A 365 4.49 -14.74 -48.63
C THR A 365 5.96 -14.72 -48.25
N ILE A 366 6.30 -14.00 -47.18
CA ILE A 366 7.61 -14.08 -46.54
C ILE A 366 7.45 -14.99 -45.34
N ALA A 367 8.01 -16.20 -45.42
CA ALA A 367 7.95 -17.22 -44.39
C ALA A 367 9.25 -17.26 -43.61
N VAL A 368 9.21 -17.05 -42.29
CA VAL A 368 10.33 -17.43 -41.41
C VAL A 368 10.44 -18.95 -41.43
N CYS A 369 11.63 -19.48 -41.73
CA CYS A 369 11.84 -20.93 -41.83
C CYS A 369 11.55 -21.62 -40.48
N ASP A 370 10.83 -22.74 -40.52
CA ASP A 370 10.29 -23.51 -39.38
C ASP A 370 11.39 -24.20 -38.50
N GLU A 371 12.69 -23.90 -38.69
CA GLU A 371 13.80 -24.45 -37.88
C GLU A 371 13.84 -23.81 -36.48
N ARG A 372 14.05 -24.60 -35.41
CA ARG A 372 13.94 -24.13 -34.01
C ARG A 372 14.84 -22.92 -33.71
N SER A 373 16.11 -22.98 -34.09
CA SER A 373 17.10 -21.90 -33.98
C SER A 373 16.63 -20.62 -34.68
N ASN A 374 16.01 -20.77 -35.85
CA ASN A 374 15.59 -19.68 -36.72
C ASN A 374 14.32 -18.99 -36.21
N VAL A 375 13.36 -19.78 -35.73
CA VAL A 375 12.16 -19.28 -35.05
C VAL A 375 12.55 -18.61 -33.74
N ARG A 376 13.49 -19.18 -32.97
CA ARG A 376 14.06 -18.57 -31.77
C ARG A 376 14.68 -17.20 -32.09
N ASN A 377 15.52 -17.08 -33.11
CA ASN A 377 16.10 -15.80 -33.54
C ASN A 377 15.02 -14.76 -33.87
N PHE A 378 13.97 -15.15 -34.61
CA PHE A 378 12.87 -14.23 -34.91
C PHE A 378 12.16 -13.76 -33.64
N LEU A 379 11.84 -14.67 -32.72
CA LEU A 379 11.14 -14.30 -31.49
C LEU A 379 12.02 -13.41 -30.62
N LYS A 380 13.26 -13.83 -30.37
CA LYS A 380 14.24 -13.13 -29.51
C LYS A 380 14.55 -11.72 -30.01
N HIS A 381 14.79 -11.55 -31.31
CA HIS A 381 15.34 -10.30 -31.84
C HIS A 381 14.35 -9.41 -32.61
N VAL A 382 13.20 -9.93 -33.04
CA VAL A 382 12.18 -9.18 -33.80
C VAL A 382 10.85 -9.14 -33.05
N GLY A 383 10.26 -10.31 -32.77
CA GLY A 383 9.00 -10.43 -32.03
C GLY A 383 7.78 -9.81 -32.77
N TYR A 384 6.87 -9.24 -32.00
CA TYR A 384 5.65 -8.58 -32.47
C TYR A 384 5.38 -7.29 -31.68
N ALA A 385 4.65 -6.36 -32.31
CA ALA A 385 4.10 -5.16 -31.67
C ALA A 385 2.73 -4.83 -32.29
N HIS A 386 1.92 -3.99 -31.63
CA HIS A 386 0.55 -3.64 -32.08
C HIS A 386 -0.34 -4.88 -32.30
N CYS A 387 -0.14 -5.95 -31.51
CA CYS A 387 -0.96 -7.15 -31.43
C CYS A 387 -0.57 -7.99 -30.20
N LEU A 388 -1.21 -7.71 -29.07
CA LEU A 388 -0.82 -8.22 -27.75
C LEU A 388 -0.88 -9.74 -27.66
N GLU A 389 -1.90 -10.38 -28.23
CA GLU A 389 -2.03 -11.85 -28.19
C GLU A 389 -0.86 -12.55 -28.88
N LYS A 390 -0.32 -11.97 -29.96
CA LYS A 390 0.87 -12.51 -30.64
C LYS A 390 2.13 -12.26 -29.84
N GLU A 391 2.26 -11.08 -29.22
CA GLU A 391 3.39 -10.73 -28.37
C GLU A 391 3.46 -11.64 -27.13
N GLU A 392 2.35 -11.83 -26.43
CA GLU A 392 2.19 -12.77 -25.31
C GLU A 392 2.55 -14.21 -25.74
N MET A 393 1.99 -14.69 -26.87
CA MET A 393 2.29 -16.02 -27.39
C MET A 393 3.74 -16.19 -27.85
N ALA A 394 4.37 -15.14 -28.39
CA ALA A 394 5.77 -15.15 -28.79
C ALA A 394 6.72 -15.27 -27.59
N ALA A 395 6.40 -14.55 -26.51
CA ALA A 395 7.17 -14.57 -25.28
C ALA A 395 7.17 -15.99 -24.67
N TYR A 396 6.00 -16.64 -24.54
CA TYR A 396 5.92 -18.03 -24.09
C TYR A 396 6.57 -19.03 -25.07
N ALA A 397 6.46 -18.80 -26.39
CA ALA A 397 7.06 -19.65 -27.40
C ALA A 397 8.60 -19.58 -27.41
N LEU A 398 9.18 -18.41 -27.11
CA LEU A 398 10.62 -18.24 -26.97
C LEU A 398 11.15 -19.06 -25.78
N GLU A 399 10.53 -18.90 -24.61
CA GLU A 399 10.92 -19.60 -23.38
C GLU A 399 10.86 -21.10 -23.50
N TYR A 400 9.82 -21.62 -24.16
CA TYR A 400 9.72 -23.04 -24.45
C TYR A 400 10.86 -23.53 -25.37
N LEU A 401 11.38 -22.68 -26.26
CA LEU A 401 12.55 -23.00 -27.08
C LEU A 401 13.85 -22.89 -26.29
N GLU A 402 14.01 -21.89 -25.42
CA GLU A 402 15.16 -21.77 -24.51
C GLU A 402 15.24 -22.98 -23.58
N MET A 403 14.13 -23.40 -22.97
CA MET A 403 14.05 -24.60 -22.14
C MET A 403 14.41 -25.88 -22.92
N ILE A 404 13.91 -26.02 -24.15
CA ILE A 404 14.29 -27.15 -25.02
C ILE A 404 15.80 -27.13 -25.30
N GLU A 405 16.37 -25.96 -25.59
CA GLU A 405 17.80 -25.82 -25.89
C GLU A 405 18.67 -26.09 -24.65
N HIS A 406 18.25 -25.64 -23.47
CA HIS A 406 18.92 -25.89 -22.19
C HIS A 406 18.95 -27.39 -21.86
N ILE A 407 17.77 -28.03 -21.81
CA ILE A 407 17.64 -29.48 -21.55
C ILE A 407 18.43 -30.30 -22.59
N SER A 408 18.47 -29.86 -23.87
CA SER A 408 19.23 -30.58 -24.91
C SER A 408 20.73 -30.49 -24.67
N LYS A 409 21.26 -29.31 -24.33
CA LYS A 409 22.69 -29.13 -24.01
C LYS A 409 23.10 -29.89 -22.75
N GLU A 410 22.27 -29.87 -21.71
CA GLU A 410 22.52 -30.62 -20.47
C GLU A 410 22.58 -32.13 -20.77
N TYR A 411 21.64 -32.65 -21.57
CA TYR A 411 21.59 -34.05 -21.98
C TYR A 411 22.78 -34.47 -22.86
N GLU A 412 23.16 -33.64 -23.85
CA GLU A 412 24.34 -33.84 -24.69
C GLU A 412 25.64 -33.86 -23.87
N SER A 413 25.78 -32.98 -22.87
CA SER A 413 26.95 -32.92 -21.99
C SER A 413 27.16 -34.20 -21.16
N LYS A 414 26.07 -34.91 -20.85
CA LYS A 414 26.05 -36.15 -20.04
C LYS A 414 26.29 -37.43 -20.85
N ARG A 415 26.45 -37.33 -22.18
CA ARG A 415 26.72 -38.45 -23.12
C ARG A 415 25.70 -39.60 -23.07
N GLU A 416 24.45 -39.34 -22.70
CA GLU A 416 23.39 -40.37 -22.73
C GLU A 416 22.76 -40.48 -24.12
N ASP A 417 23.29 -41.36 -24.98
CA ASP A 417 22.89 -41.41 -26.39
C ASP A 417 21.60 -42.23 -26.63
N LYS A 418 20.45 -41.77 -26.10
CA LYS A 418 19.12 -42.37 -26.30
C LYS A 418 18.03 -41.34 -26.61
N CYS A 419 17.81 -41.11 -27.90
CA CYS A 419 16.81 -40.19 -28.49
C CYS A 419 15.37 -40.31 -27.92
N GLY A 420 14.99 -41.44 -27.32
CA GLY A 420 13.70 -41.61 -26.64
C GLY A 420 13.56 -40.91 -25.27
N VAL A 421 14.66 -40.68 -24.54
CA VAL A 421 14.63 -40.13 -23.16
C VAL A 421 14.49 -38.60 -23.19
N LEU A 422 15.21 -37.90 -24.05
CA LEU A 422 15.03 -36.46 -24.26
C LEU A 422 13.56 -36.10 -24.61
N ALA A 423 12.90 -36.99 -25.34
CA ALA A 423 11.48 -36.86 -25.69
C ALA A 423 10.50 -37.14 -24.53
N SER A 424 10.92 -37.69 -23.39
CA SER A 424 10.11 -37.76 -22.17
C SER A 424 10.35 -36.58 -21.23
N LEU A 425 11.57 -36.02 -21.23
CA LEU A 425 11.94 -34.84 -20.42
C LEU A 425 11.24 -33.55 -20.86
N ILE A 426 10.98 -33.36 -22.16
CA ILE A 426 10.34 -32.13 -22.66
C ILE A 426 8.80 -32.24 -22.58
N PRO A 427 8.10 -31.45 -21.74
CA PRO A 427 6.62 -31.48 -21.69
C PRO A 427 5.97 -30.97 -22.99
N PRO A 428 4.76 -31.41 -23.37
CA PRO A 428 4.00 -30.81 -24.48
C PRO A 428 3.66 -29.35 -24.19
N PHE A 429 3.80 -28.44 -25.17
CA PHE A 429 3.65 -26.99 -24.99
C PHE A 429 2.38 -26.56 -24.22
N ASN A 430 1.19 -27.09 -24.55
CA ASN A 430 -0.04 -26.70 -23.84
C ASN A 430 -0.06 -27.18 -22.38
N LYS A 431 0.61 -28.29 -22.06
CA LYS A 431 0.76 -28.80 -20.69
C LYS A 431 1.76 -27.93 -19.93
N TRP A 432 2.94 -27.73 -20.53
CA TRP A 432 3.99 -26.83 -20.02
C TRP A 432 3.42 -25.43 -19.73
N LEU A 433 2.78 -24.80 -20.71
CA LEU A 433 2.20 -23.46 -20.57
C LEU A 433 1.21 -23.41 -19.40
N LYS A 434 0.28 -24.37 -19.30
CA LYS A 434 -0.69 -24.42 -18.20
C LYS A 434 -0.01 -24.60 -16.83
N GLU A 435 1.04 -25.41 -16.74
CA GLU A 435 1.76 -25.68 -15.49
C GLU A 435 2.67 -24.52 -15.09
N SER A 436 3.32 -23.88 -16.06
CA SER A 436 4.24 -22.76 -15.87
C SER A 436 3.54 -21.42 -15.64
N THR A 437 2.35 -21.17 -16.20
CA THR A 437 1.59 -19.92 -15.97
C THR A 437 0.47 -20.06 -14.91
N CYS A 438 0.41 -21.17 -14.17
CA CYS A 438 -0.67 -21.41 -13.21
C CYS A 438 -0.62 -20.40 -12.05
N GLY A 439 -1.72 -19.68 -11.82
CA GLY A 439 -1.83 -18.69 -10.73
C GLY A 439 -1.06 -17.38 -10.97
N LEU A 440 -0.49 -17.17 -12.16
CA LEU A 440 0.25 -15.97 -12.52
C LEU A 440 -0.55 -15.03 -13.46
N PRO A 441 -0.30 -13.71 -13.43
CA PRO A 441 -0.81 -12.79 -14.44
C PRO A 441 -0.28 -13.11 -15.85
N PRO A 442 -0.95 -12.63 -16.92
CA PRO A 442 -0.44 -12.76 -18.28
C PRO A 442 1.00 -12.22 -18.41
N LYS A 443 1.78 -12.87 -19.28
CA LYS A 443 3.22 -12.68 -19.51
C LYS A 443 4.16 -13.26 -18.45
N PHE A 444 3.72 -13.82 -17.32
CA PHE A 444 4.64 -14.45 -16.35
C PHE A 444 4.68 -15.97 -16.45
N LEU A 445 5.79 -16.58 -16.02
CA LEU A 445 5.88 -18.03 -15.80
C LEU A 445 6.72 -18.38 -14.56
N TRP A 446 6.54 -19.58 -14.02
CA TRP A 446 7.34 -20.15 -12.94
C TRP A 446 8.54 -20.93 -13.49
N GLU A 447 9.73 -20.67 -12.94
CA GLU A 447 10.90 -21.54 -13.05
C GLU A 447 11.31 -22.07 -11.67
N THR A 448 11.98 -23.21 -11.64
CA THR A 448 12.50 -23.88 -10.45
C THR A 448 13.94 -23.45 -10.21
N VAL A 449 14.32 -23.21 -8.96
CA VAL A 449 15.70 -22.85 -8.59
C VAL A 449 16.59 -24.09 -8.60
N GLU A 450 17.70 -24.03 -9.34
CA GLU A 450 18.71 -25.08 -9.44
C GLU A 450 19.82 -24.91 -8.41
N SER A 451 20.34 -23.69 -8.25
CA SER A 451 21.37 -23.36 -7.26
C SER A 451 21.16 -21.96 -6.66
N VAL A 452 21.62 -21.81 -5.42
CA VAL A 452 21.80 -20.53 -4.73
C VAL A 452 23.15 -20.60 -4.01
N GLU A 453 24.08 -19.73 -4.36
CA GLU A 453 25.46 -19.73 -3.86
C GLU A 453 25.80 -18.36 -3.28
N GLU A 454 26.35 -18.31 -2.07
CA GLU A 454 26.93 -17.07 -1.51
C GLU A 454 28.25 -16.77 -2.24
N ILE A 455 28.43 -15.54 -2.71
CA ILE A 455 29.56 -15.11 -3.54
C ILE A 455 30.17 -13.80 -3.02
N ASP A 456 31.45 -13.60 -3.31
CA ASP A 456 32.08 -12.29 -3.19
C ASP A 456 31.72 -11.41 -4.41
N GLU A 457 31.17 -10.22 -4.15
CA GLU A 457 31.15 -9.09 -5.08
C GLU A 457 31.72 -7.85 -4.35
N ASN A 458 32.32 -6.94 -5.10
CA ASN A 458 32.96 -5.74 -4.54
C ASN A 458 32.11 -4.47 -4.68
N ILE A 459 31.12 -4.48 -5.58
CA ILE A 459 30.20 -3.38 -5.84
C ILE A 459 28.83 -4.00 -6.13
N LEU A 460 27.79 -3.47 -5.49
CA LEU A 460 26.41 -3.61 -5.92
C LEU A 460 25.87 -2.22 -6.32
N ILE A 461 24.73 -2.21 -7.01
CA ILE A 461 24.02 -0.99 -7.42
C ILE A 461 22.59 -1.05 -6.89
N ASP A 462 22.16 0.03 -6.25
CA ASP A 462 20.76 0.31 -5.94
C ASP A 462 20.20 1.28 -7.01
N VAL A 463 18.97 1.03 -7.44
CA VAL A 463 18.26 1.81 -8.48
C VAL A 463 16.91 2.22 -7.92
N GLU A 464 16.90 3.33 -7.19
CA GLU A 464 15.71 3.88 -6.56
C GLU A 464 14.79 4.52 -7.61
N ILE A 465 13.48 4.41 -7.44
CA ILE A 465 12.48 4.79 -8.45
C ILE A 465 11.48 5.79 -7.85
N ASP A 466 11.25 6.89 -8.57
CA ASP A 466 10.40 8.01 -8.14
C ASP A 466 8.94 7.58 -7.95
N ASP A 467 8.31 8.12 -6.91
CA ASP A 467 6.91 7.96 -6.52
C ASP A 467 6.44 6.51 -6.23
N VAL A 468 7.34 5.51 -6.28
CA VAL A 468 7.08 4.13 -5.81
C VAL A 468 8.34 3.44 -5.27
N HIS A 469 8.35 3.04 -3.99
CA HIS A 469 9.38 2.13 -3.45
C HIS A 469 9.28 0.67 -3.94
N TYR A 470 8.47 0.41 -4.97
CA TYR A 470 8.29 -0.91 -5.57
C TYR A 470 8.15 -0.78 -7.09
N PHE A 471 9.23 -1.08 -7.80
CA PHE A 471 9.10 -1.80 -9.06
C PHE A 471 8.74 -3.26 -8.78
N ILE A 472 8.50 -4.09 -9.80
CA ILE A 472 8.49 -5.54 -9.57
C ILE A 472 9.93 -6.02 -9.40
N ALA A 473 10.38 -5.98 -8.15
CA ALA A 473 10.38 -7.22 -7.37
C ALA A 473 8.96 -7.37 -6.79
N ASN A 474 8.22 -8.32 -7.35
CA ASN A 474 6.76 -8.41 -7.51
C ASN A 474 5.86 -8.02 -6.27
N GLY A 475 4.65 -7.48 -6.47
CA GLY A 475 3.57 -7.66 -5.47
C GLY A 475 2.74 -6.45 -5.00
N PHE A 476 3.21 -5.70 -3.98
CA PHE A 476 2.32 -5.16 -2.92
C PHE A 476 1.94 -3.66 -2.99
N LEU A 477 1.09 -3.23 -2.04
CA LEU A 477 0.31 -1.98 -2.02
C LEU A 477 0.11 -1.47 -0.56
N VAL A 478 -0.30 -0.20 -0.32
CA VAL A 478 -0.49 0.41 1.03
C VAL A 478 -1.89 1.08 1.22
N HIS A 479 -2.05 2.11 2.08
CA HIS A 479 -3.20 2.23 3.03
C HIS A 479 -3.62 3.67 3.47
N ASN A 480 -4.68 3.80 4.29
CA ASN A 480 -5.28 4.98 4.97
C ASN A 480 -5.37 4.75 6.51
N CYS A 481 -5.73 5.72 7.35
CA CYS A 481 -5.91 5.58 8.82
C CYS A 481 -4.67 5.29 9.72
N ALA A 482 -3.45 5.57 9.22
CA ALA A 482 -2.19 5.27 9.91
C ALA A 482 -2.03 5.80 11.36
N ALA A 483 -2.62 6.94 11.73
CA ALA A 483 -2.44 7.53 13.06
C ALA A 483 -3.12 6.74 14.20
N HIS A 484 -4.29 6.14 13.97
CA HIS A 484 -4.97 5.33 14.99
C HIS A 484 -4.27 3.98 15.21
N ALA A 485 -3.73 3.37 14.15
CA ALA A 485 -2.87 2.19 14.26
C ALA A 485 -1.56 2.50 15.02
N ALA A 486 -0.90 3.64 14.75
CA ALA A 486 0.27 4.06 15.50
C ALA A 486 -0.03 4.28 17.00
N ASP A 487 -1.20 4.84 17.33
CA ASP A 487 -1.66 5.02 18.71
C ASP A 487 -1.94 3.67 19.41
N GLY A 488 -2.60 2.73 18.73
CA GLY A 488 -2.81 1.36 19.23
C GLY A 488 -1.48 0.62 19.51
N TYR A 489 -0.53 0.71 18.58
CA TYR A 489 0.82 0.17 18.73
C TYR A 489 1.56 0.76 19.94
N ALA A 490 1.48 2.08 20.10
CA ALA A 490 2.14 2.81 21.20
C ALA A 490 1.59 2.40 22.56
N ARG A 491 0.26 2.29 22.70
CA ARG A 491 -0.40 1.92 23.96
C ARG A 491 -0.11 0.48 24.35
N ALA A 492 -0.16 -0.46 23.39
CA ALA A 492 0.13 -1.87 23.59
C ALA A 492 1.60 -2.11 23.96
N SER A 493 2.55 -1.64 23.14
CA SER A 493 3.99 -1.89 23.34
C SER A 493 4.65 -1.02 24.41
N GLY A 494 4.09 0.16 24.70
CA GLY A 494 4.76 1.19 25.50
C GLY A 494 5.92 1.90 24.81
N ARG A 495 6.12 1.67 23.50
CA ARG A 495 7.07 2.40 22.65
C ARG A 495 6.39 3.57 21.94
N VAL A 496 7.18 4.41 21.27
CA VAL A 496 6.65 5.45 20.38
C VAL A 496 6.04 4.80 19.13
N GLY A 497 4.80 5.14 18.80
CA GLY A 497 4.18 4.79 17.51
C GLY A 497 4.59 5.78 16.42
N VAL A 498 4.71 5.34 15.17
CA VAL A 498 5.09 6.21 14.05
C VAL A 498 4.05 6.10 12.95
N CYS A 499 3.62 7.24 12.40
CA CYS A 499 2.80 7.30 11.20
C CYS A 499 3.37 8.32 10.21
N MET A 500 3.17 8.08 8.92
CA MET A 500 3.68 8.93 7.84
C MET A 500 2.56 9.22 6.83
N SER A 501 2.58 10.41 6.24
CA SER A 501 1.64 10.80 5.17
C SER A 501 2.24 11.86 4.25
N THR A 502 1.61 12.08 3.10
CA THR A 502 1.97 13.17 2.17
C THR A 502 1.42 14.52 2.65
N SER A 503 1.68 15.59 1.90
CA SER A 503 1.20 16.94 2.20
C SER A 503 -0.32 17.09 2.02
N GLY A 504 -0.83 18.30 2.34
CA GLY A 504 -2.21 18.68 2.05
C GLY A 504 -3.24 17.71 2.62
N PRO A 505 -4.05 17.04 1.77
CA PRO A 505 -5.10 16.12 2.23
C PRO A 505 -4.55 14.92 3.02
N GLY A 506 -3.33 14.47 2.69
CA GLY A 506 -2.68 13.38 3.42
C GLY A 506 -2.37 13.76 4.87
N ALA A 507 -1.87 14.97 5.06
CA ALA A 507 -1.52 15.54 6.36
C ALA A 507 -2.79 15.81 7.20
N THR A 508 -3.83 16.41 6.59
CA THR A 508 -5.09 16.70 7.31
C THR A 508 -5.81 15.44 7.78
N ASN A 509 -5.68 14.32 7.06
CA ASN A 509 -6.29 13.05 7.47
C ASN A 509 -5.66 12.45 8.74
N LEU A 510 -4.48 12.92 9.18
CA LEU A 510 -3.89 12.50 10.45
C LEU A 510 -4.42 13.28 11.67
N VAL A 511 -5.07 14.44 11.46
CA VAL A 511 -5.43 15.40 12.52
C VAL A 511 -6.26 14.77 13.64
N THR A 512 -7.28 13.96 13.31
CA THR A 512 -8.12 13.29 14.32
C THR A 512 -7.32 12.29 15.16
N GLY A 513 -6.43 11.51 14.54
CA GLY A 513 -5.55 10.58 15.26
C GLY A 513 -4.51 11.27 16.12
N ILE A 514 -3.96 12.39 15.66
CA ILE A 514 -3.05 13.25 16.44
C ILE A 514 -3.79 13.82 17.66
N ALA A 515 -4.98 14.41 17.48
CA ALA A 515 -5.79 14.93 18.58
C ALA A 515 -6.19 13.84 19.60
N ASN A 516 -6.49 12.63 19.12
CA ASN A 516 -6.79 11.47 19.96
C ASN A 516 -5.59 11.10 20.85
N ALA A 517 -4.40 10.95 20.24
CA ALA A 517 -3.17 10.64 20.95
C ALA A 517 -2.80 11.75 21.96
N TYR A 518 -3.06 13.01 21.64
CA TYR A 518 -2.82 14.15 22.54
C TYR A 518 -3.69 14.10 23.79
N MET A 519 -5.01 13.96 23.61
CA MET A 519 -5.98 13.94 24.70
C MET A 519 -5.80 12.76 25.68
N ASP A 520 -5.25 11.65 25.19
CA ASP A 520 -4.96 10.43 25.95
C ASP A 520 -3.49 10.27 26.36
N SER A 521 -2.61 11.21 25.97
CA SER A 521 -1.18 11.21 26.32
C SER A 521 -0.41 9.98 25.78
N SER A 522 -0.65 9.67 24.51
CA SER A 522 -0.02 8.56 23.79
C SER A 522 1.19 9.04 22.96
N PRO A 523 2.37 8.38 23.07
CA PRO A 523 3.56 8.80 22.36
C PRO A 523 3.49 8.37 20.89
N ILE A 524 3.21 9.32 19.99
CA ILE A 524 3.35 9.11 18.55
C ILE A 524 4.24 10.18 17.89
N VAL A 525 4.90 9.81 16.81
CA VAL A 525 5.58 10.75 15.90
C VAL A 525 4.89 10.66 14.54
N ALA A 526 4.27 11.76 14.13
CA ALA A 526 3.61 11.90 12.84
C ALA A 526 4.55 12.66 11.88
N ILE A 527 4.86 12.07 10.72
CA ILE A 527 5.72 12.70 9.70
C ILE A 527 4.85 13.05 8.49
N THR A 528 4.85 14.32 8.09
CA THR A 528 4.11 14.80 6.92
C THR A 528 5.08 15.34 5.87
N GLY A 529 4.89 14.93 4.62
CA GLY A 529 5.49 15.65 3.50
C GLY A 529 4.90 17.06 3.39
N GLN A 530 5.64 17.99 2.80
CA GLN A 530 5.19 19.36 2.54
C GLN A 530 5.65 19.83 1.14
N VAL A 531 4.99 20.84 0.58
CA VAL A 531 5.47 21.53 -0.64
C VAL A 531 6.89 22.07 -0.44
N PRO A 532 7.69 22.28 -1.51
CA PRO A 532 9.04 22.83 -1.35
C PRO A 532 9.02 24.19 -0.62
N ARG A 533 10.05 24.49 0.19
CA ARG A 533 10.13 25.69 1.05
C ARG A 533 9.76 26.98 0.30
N ALA A 534 10.20 27.13 -0.95
CA ALA A 534 9.94 28.29 -1.80
C ALA A 534 8.46 28.50 -2.20
N PHE A 535 7.59 27.50 -2.00
CA PHE A 535 6.16 27.55 -2.27
C PHE A 535 5.30 27.72 -1.01
N ILE A 536 5.87 27.60 0.19
CA ILE A 536 5.13 27.77 1.45
C ILE A 536 4.61 29.22 1.56
N GLY A 537 3.33 29.36 1.95
CA GLY A 537 2.58 30.61 2.03
C GLY A 537 2.04 31.12 0.70
N LYS A 538 1.84 30.25 -0.32
CA LYS A 538 1.46 30.68 -1.69
C LYS A 538 0.28 29.92 -2.30
N ASP A 539 -0.51 29.21 -1.48
CA ASP A 539 -1.64 28.38 -1.90
C ASP A 539 -1.23 27.35 -2.98
N ALA A 540 -0.05 26.74 -2.80
CA ALA A 540 0.50 25.79 -3.76
C ALA A 540 -0.27 24.46 -3.81
N PHE A 541 -0.07 23.69 -4.87
CA PHE A 541 -0.76 22.41 -5.05
C PHE A 541 -0.46 21.45 -3.89
N GLN A 542 -1.51 21.01 -3.19
CA GLN A 542 -1.43 20.20 -1.96
C GLN A 542 -0.62 20.84 -0.82
N GLU A 543 -0.55 22.17 -0.77
CA GLU A 543 -0.10 22.90 0.41
C GLU A 543 -1.17 22.87 1.52
N THR A 544 -0.73 22.75 2.77
CA THR A 544 -1.55 23.03 3.96
C THR A 544 -0.64 23.43 5.11
N ASP A 545 -1.02 24.44 5.89
CA ASP A 545 -0.38 24.77 7.17
C ASP A 545 -0.71 23.71 8.24
N ILE A 546 -0.15 22.52 8.08
CA ILE A 546 -0.35 21.41 9.02
C ILE A 546 0.27 21.73 10.38
N VAL A 547 1.32 22.55 10.41
CA VAL A 547 1.97 23.01 11.64
C VAL A 547 0.99 23.85 12.45
N GLY A 548 0.38 24.88 11.86
CA GLY A 548 -0.67 25.68 12.50
C GLY A 548 -1.86 24.85 12.94
N ILE A 549 -2.39 23.99 12.06
CA ILE A 549 -3.52 23.09 12.36
C ILE A 549 -3.24 22.17 13.55
N THR A 550 -2.02 21.62 13.64
CA THR A 550 -1.66 20.62 14.67
C THR A 550 -1.01 21.19 15.92
N THR A 551 -0.65 22.48 15.94
CA THR A 551 -0.09 23.17 17.12
C THR A 551 -0.92 22.95 18.40
N PRO A 552 -2.26 23.12 18.44
CA PRO A 552 -3.04 22.95 19.68
C PRO A 552 -3.25 21.49 20.11
N ILE A 553 -2.84 20.52 19.28
CA ILE A 553 -3.06 19.07 19.44
C ILE A 553 -1.76 18.26 19.34
N THR A 554 -0.60 18.91 19.49
CA THR A 554 0.71 18.26 19.57
C THR A 554 1.48 18.79 20.79
N LYS A 555 2.38 17.98 21.34
CA LYS A 555 3.35 18.45 22.35
C LYS A 555 4.34 19.44 21.76
N CYS A 556 4.68 19.24 20.48
CA CYS A 556 5.59 20.03 19.69
C CYS A 556 5.36 19.71 18.22
N ASN A 557 5.69 20.66 17.36
CA ASN A 557 5.78 20.46 15.92
C ASN A 557 7.09 21.06 15.40
N PHE A 558 7.57 20.52 14.30
CA PHE A 558 8.76 20.99 13.60
C PHE A 558 8.41 21.17 12.13
N GLN A 559 8.85 22.27 11.51
CA GLN A 559 8.93 22.38 10.05
C GLN A 559 10.41 22.43 9.69
N VAL A 560 10.91 21.37 9.06
CA VAL A 560 12.32 21.24 8.72
C VAL A 560 12.73 22.39 7.78
N ARG A 561 13.80 23.11 8.13
CA ARG A 561 14.29 24.24 7.33
C ARG A 561 15.48 23.90 6.45
N SER A 562 16.25 22.86 6.80
CA SER A 562 17.32 22.30 5.98
C SER A 562 17.53 20.82 6.25
N ALA A 563 18.17 20.11 5.32
CA ALA A 563 18.51 18.69 5.49
C ALA A 563 19.33 18.41 6.76
N ALA A 564 20.35 19.22 7.09
CA ALA A 564 21.15 19.03 8.30
C ALA A 564 20.36 19.15 9.63
N GLU A 565 19.16 19.74 9.64
CA GLU A 565 18.33 19.77 10.85
C GLU A 565 17.62 18.43 11.13
N ILE A 566 17.47 17.55 10.13
CA ILE A 566 16.66 16.33 10.21
C ILE A 566 17.11 15.40 11.35
N PRO A 567 18.40 15.05 11.53
CA PRO A 567 18.83 14.15 12.61
C PRO A 567 18.44 14.68 14.00
N LYS A 568 18.63 16.00 14.20
CA LYS A 568 18.32 16.69 15.45
C LYS A 568 16.81 16.76 15.69
N ILE A 569 16.02 17.09 14.66
CA ILE A 569 14.56 17.20 14.73
C ILE A 569 13.92 15.83 15.00
N VAL A 570 14.34 14.77 14.31
CA VAL A 570 13.82 13.42 14.53
C VAL A 570 14.12 12.96 15.95
N LYS A 571 15.37 13.06 16.40
CA LYS A 571 15.76 12.68 17.75
C LYS A 571 15.06 13.53 18.82
N ALA A 572 14.80 14.81 18.55
CA ALA A 572 13.99 15.67 19.39
C ALA A 572 12.53 15.24 19.46
N ALA A 573 11.92 14.87 18.32
CA ALA A 573 10.54 14.43 18.28
C ALA A 573 10.33 13.14 19.09
N PHE A 574 11.20 12.15 18.95
CA PHE A 574 11.14 10.93 19.74
C PHE A 574 11.38 11.18 21.25
N TYR A 575 12.34 12.05 21.60
CA TYR A 575 12.57 12.44 23.00
C TYR A 575 11.35 13.16 23.60
N ILE A 576 10.81 14.17 22.91
CA ILE A 576 9.65 14.93 23.40
C ILE A 576 8.40 14.04 23.45
N ALA A 577 8.16 13.20 22.45
CA ALA A 577 6.98 12.32 22.42
C ALA A 577 6.95 11.33 23.60
N SER A 578 8.11 10.81 24.01
CA SER A 578 8.25 9.76 25.02
C SER A 578 8.48 10.23 26.46
N THR A 579 8.96 11.46 26.68
CA THR A 579 9.34 11.97 28.02
C THR A 579 8.28 12.84 28.68
N GLY A 580 8.44 13.09 29.99
CA GLY A 580 7.45 13.79 30.81
C GLY A 580 6.09 13.09 30.75
N ARG A 581 5.03 13.85 30.49
CA ARG A 581 3.76 13.31 30.01
C ARG A 581 3.89 12.96 28.53
N PRO A 582 3.72 11.70 28.08
CA PRO A 582 3.87 11.34 26.68
C PRO A 582 2.79 11.98 25.79
N GLY A 583 3.03 12.07 24.49
CA GLY A 583 2.09 12.68 23.55
C GLY A 583 2.60 12.78 22.11
N PRO A 584 1.76 13.20 21.16
CA PRO A 584 2.12 13.32 19.75
C PRO A 584 3.11 14.47 19.48
N VAL A 585 4.03 14.23 18.56
CA VAL A 585 4.87 15.25 17.92
C VAL A 585 4.74 15.15 16.41
N LEU A 586 4.67 16.29 15.71
CA LEU A 586 4.64 16.33 14.24
C LEU A 586 5.98 16.82 13.66
N ILE A 587 6.43 16.20 12.58
CA ILE A 587 7.54 16.64 11.74
C ILE A 587 7.00 16.92 10.33
N ASP A 588 6.93 18.19 9.96
CA ASP A 588 6.59 18.65 8.63
C ASP A 588 7.87 18.81 7.79
N LEU A 589 7.92 18.12 6.65
CA LEU A 589 9.14 17.86 5.90
C LEU A 589 9.00 18.33 4.43
N PRO A 590 9.39 19.58 4.11
CA PRO A 590 9.33 20.13 2.75
C PRO A 590 10.09 19.27 1.73
N LYS A 591 9.49 19.01 0.57
CA LYS A 591 10.06 18.13 -0.47
C LYS A 591 11.51 18.46 -0.83
N ASP A 592 11.87 19.75 -0.90
CA ASP A 592 13.23 20.16 -1.21
C ASP A 592 14.23 19.85 -0.08
N THR A 593 13.82 19.87 1.19
CA THR A 593 14.68 19.42 2.32
C THR A 593 14.87 17.90 2.35
N GLN A 594 14.05 17.12 1.64
CA GLN A 594 14.23 15.66 1.49
C GLN A 594 15.28 15.32 0.43
N THR A 595 15.49 16.21 -0.53
CA THR A 595 16.42 16.05 -1.68
C THR A 595 17.65 16.97 -1.58
N GLU A 596 17.78 17.73 -0.50
CA GLU A 596 18.90 18.63 -0.24
C GLU A 596 20.06 17.84 0.38
N GLU A 597 21.25 17.98 -0.21
CA GLU A 597 22.49 17.37 0.30
C GLU A 597 23.14 18.32 1.32
N ASP A 598 23.52 17.79 2.49
CA ASP A 598 24.13 18.55 3.57
C ASP A 598 24.93 17.63 4.51
N GLU A 599 25.84 18.17 5.32
CA GLU A 599 26.64 17.40 6.27
C GLU A 599 25.80 16.99 7.50
N MET A 600 25.54 15.69 7.64
CA MET A 600 24.67 15.14 8.68
C MET A 600 25.42 14.87 9.99
N ASN A 601 25.14 15.65 11.03
CA ASN A 601 25.64 15.38 12.39
C ASN A 601 24.59 14.62 13.23
N PHE A 602 24.99 13.47 13.80
CA PHE A 602 24.16 12.59 14.62
C PHE A 602 24.49 12.67 16.14
N ASP A 603 25.00 13.81 16.61
CA ASP A 603 25.39 14.12 18.00
C ASP A 603 24.59 13.37 19.09
N GLU A 604 25.30 12.75 20.02
CA GLU A 604 24.69 11.91 21.06
C GLU A 604 23.75 12.68 22.01
N LYS A 605 23.97 13.98 22.24
CA LYS A 605 23.23 14.78 23.21
C LYS A 605 22.39 15.87 22.55
N ILE A 606 21.11 15.93 22.92
CA ILE A 606 20.27 17.11 22.64
C ILE A 606 19.85 17.73 23.96
N GLU A 607 20.13 19.02 24.12
CA GLU A 607 19.61 19.83 25.22
C GLU A 607 18.47 20.72 24.74
N PHE A 608 17.35 20.70 25.46
CA PHE A 608 16.20 21.56 25.19
C PHE A 608 16.18 22.75 26.15
N ARG A 609 16.09 23.95 25.57
CA ARG A 609 15.83 25.16 26.35
C ARG A 609 14.40 25.13 26.87
N GLY A 610 14.24 25.06 28.19
CA GLY A 610 12.94 25.14 28.87
C GLY A 610 12.20 23.81 29.08
N TYR A 611 12.48 22.76 28.30
CA TYR A 611 11.86 21.44 28.48
C TYR A 611 12.72 20.55 29.39
N ARG A 612 12.36 20.51 30.68
CA ARG A 612 13.02 19.69 31.72
C ARG A 612 11.97 19.05 32.64
N PRO A 613 11.40 17.89 32.28
CA PRO A 613 10.41 17.20 33.12
C PRO A 613 10.99 16.80 34.48
N THR A 614 10.23 17.05 35.56
CA THR A 614 10.62 16.75 36.94
C THR A 614 10.22 15.33 37.32
N TYR A 615 11.18 14.41 37.35
CA TYR A 615 10.92 13.00 37.68
C TYR A 615 10.93 12.72 39.19
N ASP A 616 11.80 13.38 39.95
CA ASP A 616 12.05 13.06 41.36
C ASP A 616 11.16 13.86 42.32
N PRO A 617 10.45 13.20 43.26
CA PRO A 617 9.51 13.86 44.13
C PRO A 617 10.20 14.65 45.26
N HIS A 618 9.60 15.78 45.66
CA HIS A 618 10.14 16.60 46.75
C HIS A 618 10.00 15.90 48.12
N PRO A 619 11.10 15.68 48.89
CA PRO A 619 11.07 14.87 50.11
C PRO A 619 10.04 15.31 51.17
N LEU A 620 9.83 16.61 51.36
CA LEU A 620 8.84 17.13 52.31
C LEU A 620 7.39 16.86 51.88
N GLN A 621 7.11 16.78 50.57
CA GLN A 621 5.77 16.45 50.06
C GLN A 621 5.49 14.95 50.27
N ILE A 622 6.49 14.10 50.04
CA ILE A 622 6.42 12.65 50.32
C ILE A 622 6.19 12.38 51.81
N GLU A 623 6.93 13.05 52.69
CA GLU A 623 6.73 12.94 54.15
C GLU A 623 5.31 13.36 54.56
N LYS A 624 4.82 14.50 54.05
CA LYS A 624 3.44 14.97 54.30
C LYS A 624 2.38 14.00 53.75
N ALA A 625 2.59 13.44 52.57
CA ALA A 625 1.70 12.43 51.98
C ALA A 625 1.66 11.15 52.82
N ALA A 626 2.82 10.61 53.20
CA ALA A 626 2.91 9.43 54.05
C ALA A 626 2.21 9.65 55.41
N GLN A 627 2.43 10.79 56.07
CA GLN A 627 1.74 11.14 57.32
C GLN A 627 0.22 11.11 57.20
N LEU A 628 -0.35 11.70 56.14
CA LEU A 628 -1.79 11.69 55.91
C LEU A 628 -2.33 10.26 55.68
N LEU A 629 -1.62 9.44 54.91
CA LEU A 629 -2.01 8.05 54.62
C LEU A 629 -1.94 7.14 55.87
N VAL A 630 -0.97 7.34 56.77
CA VAL A 630 -0.90 6.64 58.07
C VAL A 630 -2.03 7.09 59.01
N GLN A 631 -2.34 8.38 59.03
CA GLN A 631 -3.37 8.94 59.93
C GLN A 631 -4.79 8.55 59.50
N SER A 632 -5.06 8.50 58.19
CA SER A 632 -6.32 8.09 57.57
C SER A 632 -6.95 6.83 58.17
N GLU A 633 -8.28 6.81 58.24
CA GLU A 633 -9.09 5.63 58.56
C GLU A 633 -9.73 5.03 57.30
N ARG A 634 -10.06 5.89 56.32
CA ARG A 634 -10.75 5.54 55.06
C ARG A 634 -9.93 5.96 53.82
N PRO A 635 -8.70 5.44 53.63
CA PRO A 635 -7.88 5.83 52.49
C PRO A 635 -8.40 5.17 51.21
N ILE A 636 -8.24 5.87 50.10
CA ILE A 636 -8.48 5.31 48.76
C ILE A 636 -7.40 5.77 47.79
N ILE A 637 -7.06 4.92 46.82
CA ILE A 637 -6.19 5.27 45.70
C ILE A 637 -7.04 5.36 44.43
N VAL A 638 -6.85 6.42 43.65
CA VAL A 638 -7.44 6.55 42.30
C VAL A 638 -6.31 6.61 41.28
N ALA A 639 -6.18 5.56 40.49
CA ALA A 639 -5.09 5.38 39.53
C ALA A 639 -5.53 5.68 38.09
N GLY A 640 -4.75 6.50 37.39
CA GLY A 640 -4.97 6.86 36.00
C GLY A 640 -3.95 6.29 35.03
N GLY A 641 -3.98 6.77 33.78
CA GLY A 641 -3.10 6.32 32.71
C GLY A 641 -1.61 6.56 32.99
N GLY A 642 -1.26 7.56 33.81
CA GLY A 642 0.12 7.84 34.19
C GLY A 642 0.82 6.68 34.91
N VAL A 643 0.07 5.84 35.63
CA VAL A 643 0.63 4.62 36.26
C VAL A 643 1.08 3.60 35.21
N LYS A 644 0.34 3.45 34.09
CA LYS A 644 0.78 2.63 32.95
C LYS A 644 2.00 3.23 32.27
N SER A 645 1.97 4.53 31.97
CA SER A 645 3.08 5.23 31.29
C SER A 645 4.39 5.17 32.07
N SER A 646 4.31 5.30 33.39
CA SER A 646 5.43 5.20 34.34
C SER A 646 5.88 3.75 34.64
N ASN A 647 5.13 2.75 34.17
CA ASN A 647 5.32 1.33 34.50
C ASN A 647 5.38 1.09 36.03
N ALA A 648 4.40 1.65 36.75
CA ALA A 648 4.34 1.74 38.21
C ALA A 648 3.28 0.82 38.86
N CYS A 649 2.82 -0.21 38.14
CA CYS A 649 1.74 -1.09 38.60
C CYS A 649 2.14 -1.93 39.83
N SER A 650 3.38 -2.43 39.87
CA SER A 650 3.95 -3.14 41.01
C SER A 650 3.97 -2.29 42.28
N GLU A 651 4.42 -1.04 42.15
CA GLU A 651 4.49 -0.03 43.20
C GLU A 651 3.11 0.35 43.73
N LEU A 652 2.12 0.48 42.83
CA LEU A 652 0.74 0.75 43.17
C LEU A 652 0.13 -0.38 44.02
N VAL A 653 0.33 -1.64 43.60
CA VAL A 653 -0.16 -2.81 44.33
C VAL A 653 0.52 -2.92 45.70
N ALA A 654 1.85 -2.85 45.76
CA ALA A 654 2.60 -2.92 47.01
C ALA A 654 2.21 -1.80 48.00
N LEU A 655 1.91 -0.59 47.50
CA LEU A 655 1.40 0.50 48.33
C LEU A 655 -0.03 0.21 48.84
N ALA A 656 -0.92 -0.28 47.97
CA ALA A 656 -2.29 -0.63 48.33
C ALA A 656 -2.34 -1.75 49.40
N GLU A 657 -1.50 -2.77 49.27
CA GLU A 657 -1.36 -3.90 50.21
C GLU A 657 -0.66 -3.51 51.51
N THR A 658 0.30 -2.60 51.48
CA THR A 658 0.94 -2.06 52.70
C THR A 658 -0.03 -1.17 53.48
N LEU A 659 -0.94 -0.49 52.78
CA LEU A 659 -1.90 0.44 53.37
C LEU A 659 -3.31 -0.15 53.62
N PRO A 660 -3.58 -1.45 53.37
CA PRO A 660 -4.93 -1.94 53.03
C PRO A 660 -5.88 -0.89 52.41
N ALA A 661 -5.47 -0.24 51.31
CA ALA A 661 -6.22 0.82 50.66
C ALA A 661 -6.90 0.31 49.37
N PRO A 662 -8.25 0.40 49.25
CA PRO A 662 -8.96 0.13 48.00
C PRO A 662 -8.47 1.01 46.84
N VAL A 663 -8.52 0.46 45.62
CA VAL A 663 -8.02 1.10 44.40
C VAL A 663 -9.12 1.20 43.36
N ALA A 664 -9.52 2.42 43.03
CA ALA A 664 -10.35 2.74 41.86
C ALA A 664 -9.47 3.14 40.68
N THR A 665 -9.99 2.99 39.46
CA THR A 665 -9.28 3.35 38.23
C THR A 665 -10.09 4.29 37.35
N THR A 666 -9.44 5.20 36.63
CA THR A 666 -10.09 5.87 35.50
C THR A 666 -10.20 4.89 34.31
N LEU A 667 -11.02 5.20 33.30
CA LEU A 667 -11.02 4.44 32.03
C LEU A 667 -9.60 4.25 31.48
N MET A 668 -8.79 5.32 31.49
CA MET A 668 -7.40 5.29 31.05
C MET A 668 -6.48 4.51 32.00
N GLY A 669 -6.87 4.36 33.27
CA GLY A 669 -6.17 3.57 34.29
C GLY A 669 -6.54 2.08 34.32
N LYS A 670 -7.56 1.63 33.59
CA LYS A 670 -7.98 0.21 33.60
C LYS A 670 -6.79 -0.73 33.29
N GLY A 671 -6.64 -1.77 34.11
CA GLY A 671 -5.53 -2.74 34.07
C GLY A 671 -4.25 -2.37 34.88
N VAL A 672 -4.18 -1.21 35.56
CA VAL A 672 -3.03 -0.86 36.44
C VAL A 672 -2.97 -1.68 37.73
N ILE A 673 -4.12 -2.18 38.17
CA ILE A 673 -4.28 -3.20 39.19
C ILE A 673 -5.12 -4.31 38.56
N PRO A 674 -4.80 -5.60 38.77
CA PRO A 674 -5.63 -6.69 38.27
C PRO A 674 -7.06 -6.58 38.82
N GLU A 675 -8.09 -6.68 37.96
CA GLU A 675 -9.50 -6.50 38.38
C GLU A 675 -10.14 -7.74 39.06
N ASP A 676 -9.35 -8.78 39.28
CA ASP A 676 -9.57 -9.87 40.23
C ASP A 676 -8.91 -9.62 41.60
N HIS A 677 -8.02 -8.63 41.75
CA HIS A 677 -7.38 -8.30 43.01
C HIS A 677 -8.41 -7.87 44.08
N PRO A 678 -8.32 -8.33 45.34
CA PRO A 678 -9.32 -8.04 46.38
C PRO A 678 -9.59 -6.55 46.58
N LEU A 679 -8.54 -5.72 46.58
CA LEU A 679 -8.62 -4.26 46.74
C LEU A 679 -9.08 -3.50 45.48
N SER A 680 -9.26 -4.16 44.33
CA SER A 680 -9.73 -3.49 43.10
C SER A 680 -11.22 -3.15 43.21
N LEU A 681 -11.57 -1.90 42.88
CA LEU A 681 -12.93 -1.37 42.82
C LEU A 681 -13.47 -1.29 41.38
N GLY A 682 -12.62 -1.48 40.37
CA GLY A 682 -12.93 -1.24 38.95
C GLY A 682 -12.88 0.25 38.58
N MET A 683 -13.68 0.65 37.59
CA MET A 683 -13.70 2.01 37.05
C MET A 683 -14.54 2.97 37.90
N LEU A 684 -14.10 4.22 38.12
CA LEU A 684 -14.91 5.32 38.69
C LEU A 684 -15.44 6.27 37.61
N GLY A 685 -16.53 6.99 37.93
CA GLY A 685 -17.02 8.12 37.16
C GLY A 685 -18.48 8.00 36.74
N MET A 686 -18.83 8.66 35.63
CA MET A 686 -20.19 8.72 35.07
C MET A 686 -20.82 7.33 34.88
N HIS A 687 -20.05 6.37 34.37
CA HIS A 687 -20.44 4.95 34.27
C HIS A 687 -19.52 4.08 35.13
N GLY A 688 -19.16 4.58 36.32
CA GLY A 688 -18.34 3.84 37.29
C GLY A 688 -19.10 2.73 38.01
N THR A 689 -18.36 1.83 38.67
CA THR A 689 -18.97 0.82 39.55
C THR A 689 -19.53 1.50 40.80
N ILE A 690 -20.56 0.89 41.40
CA ILE A 690 -21.17 1.36 42.65
C ILE A 690 -20.09 1.47 43.75
N ALA A 691 -19.21 0.46 43.84
CA ALA A 691 -18.12 0.42 44.81
C ALA A 691 -17.09 1.54 44.61
N ALA A 692 -16.61 1.77 43.38
CA ALA A 692 -15.64 2.83 43.11
C ALA A 692 -16.22 4.21 43.46
N ASN A 693 -17.42 4.51 42.99
CA ASN A 693 -18.04 5.82 43.17
C ASN A 693 -18.39 6.13 44.63
N HIS A 694 -18.98 5.19 45.37
CA HIS A 694 -19.31 5.40 46.78
C HIS A 694 -18.06 5.52 47.65
N MET A 695 -17.06 4.65 47.45
CA MET A 695 -15.84 4.65 48.27
C MET A 695 -15.00 5.92 48.06
N VAL A 696 -14.95 6.47 46.84
CA VAL A 696 -14.31 7.77 46.56
C VAL A 696 -15.01 8.92 47.30
N GLN A 697 -16.34 8.88 47.38
CA GLN A 697 -17.15 9.91 48.07
C GLN A 697 -17.18 9.77 49.60
N ASP A 698 -16.74 8.64 50.15
CA ASP A 698 -16.68 8.37 51.60
C ASP A 698 -15.25 8.49 52.18
N ALA A 699 -14.23 8.61 51.33
CA ALA A 699 -12.82 8.61 51.72
C ALA A 699 -12.41 9.86 52.52
N ASP A 700 -11.53 9.69 53.51
CA ASP A 700 -10.94 10.79 54.30
C ASP A 700 -9.57 11.25 53.77
N VAL A 701 -8.90 10.39 52.99
CA VAL A 701 -7.68 10.69 52.24
C VAL A 701 -7.76 10.00 50.88
N LEU A 702 -7.60 10.77 49.81
CA LEU A 702 -7.58 10.28 48.43
C LEU A 702 -6.20 10.48 47.83
N LEU A 703 -5.58 9.40 47.38
CA LEU A 703 -4.32 9.41 46.64
C LEU A 703 -4.61 9.29 45.13
N ALA A 704 -4.59 10.42 44.43
CA ALA A 704 -4.72 10.50 42.98
C ALA A 704 -3.34 10.31 42.32
N VAL A 705 -3.20 9.30 41.45
CA VAL A 705 -1.91 8.94 40.83
C VAL A 705 -2.03 8.90 39.31
N GLY A 706 -1.33 9.82 38.63
CA GLY A 706 -1.28 9.90 37.17
C GLY A 706 -2.66 10.09 36.53
N MET A 707 -3.47 10.96 37.11
CA MET A 707 -4.85 11.26 36.68
C MET A 707 -5.11 12.78 36.64
N ARG A 708 -5.96 13.19 35.68
CA ARG A 708 -6.25 14.59 35.34
C ARG A 708 -7.61 15.12 35.80
N PHE A 709 -8.25 14.47 36.78
CA PHE A 709 -9.57 14.83 37.32
C PHE A 709 -10.60 15.28 36.25
N SER A 710 -10.85 14.45 35.25
CA SER A 710 -11.84 14.78 34.20
C SER A 710 -13.26 14.82 34.78
N ASP A 711 -14.11 15.65 34.17
CA ASP A 711 -15.57 15.71 34.39
C ASP A 711 -16.21 14.31 34.39
N ARG A 712 -15.77 13.43 33.48
CA ARG A 712 -16.27 12.05 33.37
C ARG A 712 -15.86 11.14 34.53
N SER A 713 -14.79 11.46 35.26
CA SER A 713 -14.38 10.74 36.48
C SER A 713 -14.88 11.41 37.76
N THR A 714 -15.06 12.74 37.78
CA THR A 714 -15.45 13.47 39.00
C THR A 714 -16.96 13.66 39.14
N GLY A 715 -17.72 13.68 38.05
CA GLY A 715 -19.06 14.25 38.06
C GLY A 715 -19.01 15.71 38.50
N ASN A 716 -19.84 16.09 39.48
CA ASN A 716 -19.76 17.40 40.12
C ASN A 716 -18.45 17.61 40.90
N ILE A 717 -17.50 18.31 40.27
CA ILE A 717 -16.17 18.65 40.82
C ILE A 717 -16.25 19.28 42.23
N LYS A 718 -17.26 20.11 42.51
CA LYS A 718 -17.41 20.77 43.83
C LYS A 718 -17.81 19.82 44.96
N ALA A 719 -18.34 18.65 44.62
CA ALA A 719 -18.81 17.63 45.55
C ALA A 719 -17.99 16.33 45.45
N PHE A 720 -16.81 16.37 44.81
CA PHE A 720 -15.92 15.22 44.66
C PHE A 720 -15.03 15.06 45.90
N CYS A 721 -15.14 13.92 46.58
CA CYS A 721 -14.41 13.60 47.82
C CYS A 721 -14.54 14.72 48.88
N PRO A 722 -15.77 15.11 49.28
CA PRO A 722 -16.05 16.38 49.94
C PRO A 722 -15.38 16.56 51.32
N ASP A 723 -15.23 15.47 52.08
CA ASP A 723 -14.61 15.46 53.40
C ASP A 723 -13.12 15.04 53.36
N GLY A 724 -12.58 14.78 52.16
CA GLY A 724 -11.30 14.08 51.96
C GLY A 724 -10.11 14.99 51.69
N LYS A 725 -8.96 14.65 52.29
CA LYS A 725 -7.67 15.29 51.97
C LYS A 725 -7.06 14.66 50.72
N ILE A 726 -6.95 15.45 49.65
CA ILE A 726 -6.46 14.97 48.34
C ILE A 726 -4.94 15.13 48.23
N ILE A 727 -4.25 14.03 47.95
CA ILE A 727 -2.84 13.95 47.53
C ILE A 727 -2.86 13.71 46.02
N HIS A 728 -2.13 14.51 45.23
CA HIS A 728 -2.11 14.39 43.76
C HIS A 728 -0.69 14.26 43.26
N ILE A 729 -0.39 13.10 42.67
CA ILE A 729 0.87 12.80 41.97
C ILE A 729 0.61 12.89 40.47
N ASP A 730 1.32 13.78 39.80
CA ASP A 730 1.38 13.82 38.33
C ASP A 730 2.77 14.27 37.84
N ILE A 731 3.15 13.84 36.64
CA ILE A 731 4.41 14.25 35.98
C ILE A 731 4.26 15.63 35.33
N ASP A 732 3.02 16.01 35.01
CA ASP A 732 2.67 17.28 34.37
C ASP A 732 2.22 18.30 35.43
N SER A 733 3.06 19.30 35.69
CA SER A 733 2.75 20.38 36.65
C SER A 733 1.52 21.22 36.25
N SER A 734 1.09 21.19 34.98
CA SER A 734 -0.12 21.88 34.52
C SER A 734 -1.42 21.15 34.87
N GLU A 735 -1.36 19.87 35.26
CA GLU A 735 -2.51 19.11 35.76
C GLU A 735 -2.74 19.32 37.27
N ILE A 736 -1.67 19.62 38.01
CA ILE A 736 -1.72 19.86 39.46
C ILE A 736 -2.54 21.11 39.77
N GLY A 737 -3.67 20.94 40.46
CA GLY A 737 -4.51 22.07 40.89
C GLY A 737 -5.43 22.66 39.82
N LYS A 738 -5.45 22.11 38.59
CA LYS A 738 -6.23 22.64 37.46
C LYS A 738 -7.74 22.55 37.69
N ASN A 739 -8.24 21.34 37.98
CA ASN A 739 -9.67 21.09 38.20
C ASN A 739 -10.01 20.97 39.69
N ILE A 740 -9.13 20.35 40.48
CA ILE A 740 -9.26 20.19 41.93
C ILE A 740 -7.94 20.59 42.58
N ARG A 741 -7.99 21.40 43.64
CA ARG A 741 -6.80 21.85 44.39
C ARG A 741 -6.37 20.77 45.40
N PRO A 742 -5.20 20.13 45.25
CA PRO A 742 -4.75 19.12 46.20
C PRO A 742 -4.23 19.75 47.50
N HIS A 743 -4.35 18.99 48.60
CA HIS A 743 -3.77 19.30 49.90
C HIS A 743 -2.27 18.98 49.96
N VAL A 744 -1.83 18.02 49.14
CA VAL A 744 -0.42 17.69 48.90
C VAL A 744 -0.23 17.50 47.39
N PRO A 745 0.26 18.52 46.66
CA PRO A 745 0.73 18.34 45.29
C PRO A 745 2.09 17.62 45.31
N ILE A 746 2.30 16.71 44.36
CA ILE A 746 3.58 16.05 44.08
C ILE A 746 3.78 16.08 42.56
N VAL A 747 4.70 16.92 42.09
CA VAL A 747 5.14 16.91 40.67
C VAL A 747 6.28 15.92 40.55
N ALA A 748 6.01 14.73 40.03
CA ALA A 748 6.97 13.64 39.93
C ALA A 748 6.50 12.53 38.99
N ASP A 749 7.42 11.65 38.63
CA ASP A 749 7.08 10.35 38.05
C ASP A 749 6.33 9.47 39.07
N ALA A 750 5.26 8.81 38.59
CA ALA A 750 4.37 8.04 39.46
C ALA A 750 5.09 6.88 40.17
N LYS A 751 5.99 6.17 39.48
CA LYS A 751 6.79 5.08 40.05
C LYS A 751 7.69 5.59 41.17
N LYS A 752 8.48 6.63 40.89
CA LYS A 752 9.36 7.25 41.90
C LYS A 752 8.61 7.77 43.11
N ALA A 753 7.47 8.43 42.90
CA ALA A 753 6.63 8.93 43.99
C ALA A 753 6.01 7.81 44.84
N LEU A 754 5.47 6.76 44.21
CA LEU A 754 4.91 5.60 44.92
C LEU A 754 6.00 4.85 45.73
N GLN A 755 7.18 4.62 45.16
CA GLN A 755 8.32 4.03 45.87
C GLN A 755 8.75 4.89 47.07
N ALA A 756 8.86 6.20 46.90
CA ALA A 756 9.25 7.12 47.97
C ALA A 756 8.21 7.16 49.11
N ILE A 757 6.90 7.11 48.80
CA ILE A 757 5.83 6.99 49.81
C ILE A 757 5.93 5.63 50.52
N LEU A 758 6.03 4.53 49.76
CA LEU A 758 6.12 3.17 50.31
C LEU A 758 7.29 3.03 51.30
N ASN A 759 8.47 3.53 50.92
CA ASN A 759 9.66 3.55 51.78
C ASN A 759 9.50 4.38 53.06
N ARG A 760 8.64 5.41 53.06
CA ARG A 760 8.32 6.18 54.28
C ARG A 760 7.26 5.51 55.14
N LEU A 761 6.33 4.77 54.54
CA LEU A 761 5.38 3.95 55.28
C LEU A 761 6.11 2.82 56.01
N THR A 762 6.94 2.03 55.34
CA THR A 762 7.65 0.90 55.98
C THR A 762 8.55 1.32 57.15
N GLN A 763 9.03 2.56 57.18
CA GLN A 763 9.81 3.12 58.29
C GLN A 763 8.98 3.58 59.51
N LYS A 764 7.68 3.83 59.34
CA LYS A 764 6.83 4.51 60.35
C LYS A 764 5.49 3.82 60.65
N PHE A 765 5.15 2.77 59.92
CA PHE A 765 3.80 2.19 59.94
C PHE A 765 3.66 1.07 60.95
N THR A 766 2.89 1.34 62.01
CA THR A 766 2.19 0.27 62.74
C THR A 766 0.94 -0.10 61.95
N LYS A 767 0.77 -1.38 61.62
CA LYS A 767 -0.35 -1.86 60.81
C LYS A 767 -1.69 -1.60 61.51
N LYS A 768 -2.40 -0.55 61.08
CA LYS A 768 -3.80 -0.32 61.47
C LYS A 768 -4.69 -1.36 60.80
N GLU A 769 -5.52 -2.06 61.57
CA GLU A 769 -6.63 -2.82 61.00
C GLU A 769 -7.71 -1.87 60.49
N ARG A 770 -8.13 -2.05 59.24
CA ARG A 770 -9.16 -1.25 58.57
C ARG A 770 -10.39 -2.11 58.22
N SER A 771 -10.75 -3.02 59.12
CA SER A 771 -11.79 -4.06 58.93
C SER A 771 -13.15 -3.47 58.55
N THR A 772 -13.57 -2.36 59.15
CA THR A 772 -14.83 -1.67 58.83
C THR A 772 -14.84 -1.09 57.42
N TRP A 773 -13.73 -0.48 56.97
CA TRP A 773 -13.60 0.09 55.63
C TRP A 773 -13.57 -0.98 54.53
N LEU A 774 -12.83 -2.07 54.77
CA LEU A 774 -12.80 -3.22 53.86
C LEU A 774 -14.11 -4.01 53.85
N SER A 775 -14.84 -4.07 54.98
CA SER A 775 -16.19 -4.63 55.02
C SER A 775 -17.17 -3.81 54.17
N ARG A 776 -17.14 -2.47 54.28
CA ARG A 776 -17.94 -1.58 53.43
C ARG A 776 -17.63 -1.75 51.94
N MET A 777 -16.35 -1.88 51.59
CA MET A 777 -15.93 -2.22 50.22
C MET A 777 -16.62 -3.50 49.73
N GLN A 778 -16.57 -4.58 50.53
CA GLN A 778 -17.15 -5.86 50.13
C GLN A 778 -18.66 -5.79 49.98
N THR A 779 -19.38 -5.08 50.86
CA THR A 779 -20.83 -4.85 50.72
C THR A 779 -21.15 -4.18 49.37
N LEU A 780 -20.42 -3.11 49.01
CA LEU A 780 -20.65 -2.39 47.76
C LEU A 780 -20.25 -3.19 46.51
N LYS A 781 -19.22 -4.05 46.61
CA LYS A 781 -18.84 -4.99 45.53
C LYS A 781 -19.94 -6.05 45.33
N ASN A 782 -20.47 -6.62 46.40
CA ASN A 782 -21.56 -7.61 46.34
C ASN A 782 -22.81 -7.02 45.65
N MET A 783 -23.22 -5.79 45.99
CA MET A 783 -24.35 -5.11 45.34
C MET A 783 -24.16 -4.98 43.81
N HIS A 784 -22.93 -4.71 43.37
CA HIS A 784 -22.63 -4.62 41.93
C HIS A 784 -22.60 -6.01 41.25
N GLU A 785 -22.14 -7.05 41.95
CA GLU A 785 -22.22 -8.43 41.46
C GLU A 785 -23.66 -8.95 41.37
N GLU A 786 -24.54 -8.56 42.31
CA GLU A 786 -25.98 -8.86 42.28
C GLU A 786 -26.64 -8.20 41.07
N MET A 787 -26.32 -6.93 40.80
CA MET A 787 -26.76 -6.21 39.59
C MET A 787 -26.35 -6.93 38.29
N ILE A 788 -25.15 -7.52 38.25
CA ILE A 788 -24.69 -8.33 37.10
C ILE A 788 -25.45 -9.65 37.01
N LYS A 789 -25.71 -10.32 38.14
CA LYS A 789 -26.46 -11.59 38.19
C LYS A 789 -27.94 -11.42 37.84
N SER A 790 -28.51 -10.23 38.00
CA SER A 790 -29.90 -9.92 37.62
C SER A 790 -30.11 -9.60 36.13
N VAL A 791 -29.05 -9.61 35.31
CA VAL A 791 -29.19 -9.46 33.85
C VAL A 791 -29.91 -10.69 33.29
N GLY A 792 -31.15 -10.49 32.81
CA GLY A 792 -32.01 -11.55 32.32
C GLY A 792 -31.59 -12.18 30.99
N ASP A 793 -32.36 -13.17 30.55
CA ASP A 793 -32.04 -14.06 29.43
C ASP A 793 -31.85 -13.36 28.07
N GLY A 794 -31.07 -14.00 27.19
CA GLY A 794 -30.77 -13.58 25.82
C GLY A 794 -29.38 -12.95 25.66
N ILE A 795 -29.06 -12.48 24.44
CA ILE A 795 -27.81 -11.74 24.20
C ILE A 795 -27.93 -10.32 24.76
N LYS A 796 -27.56 -10.15 26.02
CA LYS A 796 -27.41 -8.84 26.67
C LYS A 796 -25.94 -8.41 26.67
N PRO A 797 -25.61 -7.14 26.37
CA PRO A 797 -24.21 -6.69 26.34
C PRO A 797 -23.41 -7.00 27.61
N PRO A 798 -23.92 -6.81 28.85
CA PRO A 798 -23.19 -7.18 30.06
C PRO A 798 -22.83 -8.67 30.13
N ALA A 799 -23.79 -9.56 29.84
CA ALA A 799 -23.59 -11.00 29.85
C ALA A 799 -22.62 -11.45 28.76
N LEU A 800 -22.71 -10.86 27.57
CA LEU A 800 -21.81 -11.11 26.45
C LEU A 800 -20.36 -10.71 26.78
N MET A 801 -20.13 -9.55 27.40
CA MET A 801 -18.80 -9.14 27.84
C MET A 801 -18.23 -10.13 28.89
N VAL A 802 -19.03 -10.54 29.87
CA VAL A 802 -18.61 -11.56 30.86
C VAL A 802 -18.24 -12.88 30.17
N GLU A 803 -18.96 -13.29 29.13
CA GLU A 803 -18.65 -14.51 28.37
C GLU A 803 -17.38 -14.38 27.52
N ILE A 804 -17.18 -13.26 26.83
CA ILE A 804 -15.92 -12.93 26.12
C ILE A 804 -14.72 -13.05 27.07
N ARG A 805 -14.81 -12.49 28.29
CA ARG A 805 -13.73 -12.55 29.28
C ARG A 805 -13.39 -13.99 29.71
N LYS A 806 -14.35 -14.92 29.75
CA LYS A 806 -14.07 -16.34 30.07
C LYS A 806 -13.29 -17.05 28.96
N MET A 807 -13.48 -16.65 27.71
CA MET A 807 -12.90 -17.31 26.54
C MET A 807 -11.50 -16.79 26.17
N LEU A 808 -11.07 -15.67 26.75
CA LEU A 808 -9.79 -15.02 26.43
C LEU A 808 -8.70 -15.33 27.48
N PRO A 809 -7.41 -15.39 27.08
CA PRO A 809 -6.28 -15.42 28.01
C PRO A 809 -6.07 -14.06 28.71
N ASN A 810 -5.38 -14.04 29.84
CA ASN A 810 -5.27 -12.86 30.72
C ASN A 810 -4.51 -11.67 30.11
N ASP A 811 -3.72 -11.91 29.06
CA ASP A 811 -2.98 -10.94 28.25
C ASP A 811 -3.69 -10.51 26.96
N ALA A 812 -4.85 -11.10 26.63
CA ALA A 812 -5.62 -10.69 25.46
C ALA A 812 -5.90 -9.17 25.50
N ILE A 813 -5.58 -8.49 24.41
CA ILE A 813 -5.76 -7.04 24.29
C ILE A 813 -7.17 -6.77 23.80
N ILE A 814 -7.90 -5.96 24.55
CA ILE A 814 -9.19 -5.41 24.18
C ILE A 814 -8.97 -4.00 23.62
N THR A 815 -9.37 -3.78 22.38
CA THR A 815 -9.68 -2.44 21.87
C THR A 815 -11.18 -2.18 21.95
N THR A 816 -11.56 -0.92 21.94
CA THR A 816 -12.98 -0.54 21.91
C THR A 816 -13.18 0.64 20.99
N GLU A 817 -14.23 0.57 20.17
CA GLU A 817 -14.86 1.77 19.64
C GLU A 817 -15.53 2.61 20.73
N VAL A 818 -15.94 3.84 20.40
CA VAL A 818 -16.63 4.75 21.33
C VAL A 818 -18.15 4.59 21.25
N GLY A 819 -18.82 4.58 22.40
CA GLY A 819 -20.27 4.38 22.51
C GLY A 819 -20.71 3.62 23.76
N GLN A 820 -21.86 2.95 23.71
CA GLN A 820 -22.31 2.08 24.80
C GLN A 820 -21.45 0.81 24.91
N ASN A 821 -21.02 0.26 23.77
CA ASN A 821 -20.04 -0.81 23.63
C ASN A 821 -18.77 -0.55 24.46
N GLN A 822 -18.26 0.69 24.42
CA GLN A 822 -17.09 1.14 25.18
C GLN A 822 -17.27 0.96 26.68
N MET A 823 -18.44 1.36 27.19
CA MET A 823 -18.74 1.37 28.62
C MET A 823 -19.11 -0.02 29.13
N TRP A 824 -19.85 -0.81 28.34
CA TRP A 824 -20.09 -2.22 28.67
C TRP A 824 -18.77 -3.01 28.69
N ALA A 825 -17.86 -2.79 27.73
CA ALA A 825 -16.51 -3.35 27.77
C ALA A 825 -15.73 -2.88 29.01
N ALA A 826 -15.73 -1.59 29.31
CA ALA A 826 -15.02 -1.03 30.47
C ALA A 826 -15.54 -1.53 31.82
N LEU A 827 -16.84 -1.80 31.95
CA LEU A 827 -17.47 -2.33 33.17
C LEU A 827 -17.28 -3.84 33.34
N TYR A 828 -17.44 -4.62 32.27
CA TYR A 828 -17.64 -6.07 32.38
C TYR A 828 -16.49 -6.93 31.80
N LEU A 829 -15.66 -6.40 30.89
CA LEU A 829 -14.40 -7.06 30.53
C LEU A 829 -13.33 -6.71 31.56
N LYS A 830 -12.98 -7.68 32.41
CA LYS A 830 -11.88 -7.51 33.37
C LYS A 830 -10.52 -7.48 32.65
N ALA A 831 -9.67 -6.52 33.03
CA ALA A 831 -8.29 -6.39 32.63
C ALA A 831 -7.38 -6.84 33.78
N TYR A 832 -6.58 -7.89 33.53
CA TYR A 832 -5.70 -8.49 34.55
C TYR A 832 -4.23 -8.07 34.41
N LYS A 833 -3.87 -7.44 33.29
CA LYS A 833 -2.53 -6.91 33.01
C LYS A 833 -2.63 -5.45 32.55
N PRO A 834 -1.58 -4.63 32.72
CA PRO A 834 -1.55 -3.30 32.12
C PRO A 834 -1.47 -3.40 30.59
N ARG A 835 -1.87 -2.31 29.91
CA ARG A 835 -1.84 -2.15 28.43
C ARG A 835 -2.75 -3.08 27.62
N THR A 836 -3.51 -3.98 28.26
CA THR A 836 -4.49 -4.87 27.59
C THR A 836 -5.90 -4.30 27.45
N PHE A 837 -6.14 -3.05 27.87
CA PHE A 837 -7.37 -2.33 27.59
C PHE A 837 -7.03 -0.98 26.95
N ILE A 838 -7.39 -0.81 25.68
CA ILE A 838 -7.01 0.29 24.80
C ILE A 838 -8.30 0.93 24.25
N SER A 839 -8.50 2.21 24.54
CA SER A 839 -9.75 2.91 24.25
C SER A 839 -9.48 4.41 24.06
N SER A 840 -10.25 5.06 23.18
CA SER A 840 -10.26 6.53 23.06
C SER A 840 -11.09 7.14 24.19
N GLY A 841 -10.42 7.68 25.22
CA GLY A 841 -11.11 8.19 26.41
C GLY A 841 -11.27 9.71 26.44
N GLY A 842 -10.21 10.43 26.05
CA GLY A 842 -10.12 11.87 26.21
C GLY A 842 -10.77 12.68 25.10
N LEU A 843 -10.67 12.21 23.84
CA LEU A 843 -11.33 12.81 22.69
C LEU A 843 -12.69 12.14 22.39
N GLY A 844 -12.80 10.83 22.60
CA GLY A 844 -14.02 10.08 22.29
C GLY A 844 -14.21 9.83 20.79
N THR A 845 -13.12 9.48 20.10
CA THR A 845 -13.09 9.23 18.65
C THR A 845 -13.77 7.90 18.30
N MET A 846 -14.87 7.96 17.55
CA MET A 846 -15.44 6.81 16.84
C MET A 846 -14.56 6.47 15.61
N GLY A 847 -14.42 5.19 15.27
CA GLY A 847 -13.45 4.72 14.26
C GLY A 847 -12.03 4.57 14.81
N PHE A 848 -11.89 4.40 16.12
CA PHE A 848 -10.58 4.25 16.78
C PHE A 848 -10.23 2.78 17.05
N GLY A 849 -11.22 2.00 17.48
CA GLY A 849 -11.05 0.65 18.03
C GLY A 849 -10.40 -0.30 17.03
N PHE A 850 -10.99 -0.43 15.85
CA PHE A 850 -10.52 -1.38 14.85
C PHE A 850 -9.12 -1.04 14.28
N PRO A 851 -8.79 0.20 13.87
CA PRO A 851 -7.42 0.54 13.46
C PRO A 851 -6.40 0.37 14.62
N ALA A 852 -6.79 0.72 15.84
CA ALA A 852 -5.94 0.50 17.02
C ALA A 852 -5.72 -0.99 17.31
N ALA A 853 -6.68 -1.86 16.96
CA ALA A 853 -6.55 -3.32 17.09
C ALA A 853 -5.43 -3.84 16.17
N LEU A 854 -5.40 -3.37 14.91
CA LEU A 854 -4.34 -3.72 13.96
C LEU A 854 -2.97 -3.28 14.50
N GLY A 855 -2.86 -2.05 15.00
CA GLY A 855 -1.65 -1.53 15.64
C GLY A 855 -1.21 -2.33 16.86
N ALA A 856 -2.16 -2.70 17.73
CA ALA A 856 -1.90 -3.51 18.91
C ALA A 856 -1.48 -4.95 18.56
N LYS A 857 -2.05 -5.55 17.52
CA LYS A 857 -1.67 -6.88 17.01
C LYS A 857 -0.27 -6.87 16.40
N VAL A 858 0.11 -5.81 15.68
CA VAL A 858 1.50 -5.63 15.20
C VAL A 858 2.49 -5.40 16.35
N ALA A 859 2.07 -4.72 17.42
CA ALA A 859 2.88 -4.56 18.63
C ALA A 859 3.07 -5.86 19.42
N CYS A 860 2.04 -6.72 19.44
CA CYS A 860 1.97 -7.95 20.24
C CYS A 860 1.38 -9.09 19.37
N PRO A 861 2.16 -9.71 18.48
CA PRO A 861 1.65 -10.68 17.50
C PRO A 861 1.09 -11.96 18.12
N ASP A 862 1.64 -12.40 19.26
CA ASP A 862 1.31 -13.69 19.87
C ASP A 862 0.05 -13.68 20.75
N VAL A 863 -0.50 -12.50 21.06
CA VAL A 863 -1.72 -12.40 21.89
C VAL A 863 -2.98 -12.23 21.04
N PRO A 864 -4.14 -12.75 21.47
CA PRO A 864 -5.43 -12.38 20.89
C PRO A 864 -5.67 -10.88 21.04
N VAL A 865 -6.13 -10.24 19.96
CA VAL A 865 -6.58 -8.85 19.97
C VAL A 865 -8.02 -8.82 19.51
N VAL A 866 -8.89 -8.23 20.34
CA VAL A 866 -10.34 -8.21 20.14
C VAL A 866 -10.83 -6.77 20.19
N ASP A 867 -11.47 -6.32 19.13
CA ASP A 867 -12.16 -5.05 19.08
C ASP A 867 -13.62 -5.21 19.47
N ILE A 868 -14.05 -4.46 20.49
CA ILE A 868 -15.45 -4.38 20.90
C ILE A 868 -16.07 -3.16 20.25
N ALA A 869 -16.66 -3.37 19.08
CA ALA A 869 -17.17 -2.33 18.22
C ALA A 869 -18.64 -1.98 18.52
N GLY A 870 -19.00 -0.73 18.26
CA GLY A 870 -20.37 -0.34 17.94
C GLY A 870 -20.51 -0.25 16.42
N ASP A 871 -21.66 -0.64 15.89
CA ASP A 871 -21.98 -0.59 14.46
C ASP A 871 -21.66 0.77 13.80
N GLY A 872 -22.19 1.87 14.33
CA GLY A 872 -21.96 3.22 13.80
C GLY A 872 -20.52 3.74 13.94
N SER A 873 -19.71 3.11 14.79
CA SER A 873 -18.30 3.48 14.98
C SER A 873 -17.38 2.65 14.07
N PHE A 874 -17.67 1.36 13.88
CA PHE A 874 -16.96 0.52 12.91
C PHE A 874 -17.08 1.10 11.49
N LEU A 875 -18.26 1.65 11.14
CA LEU A 875 -18.57 2.32 9.87
C LEU A 875 -17.84 3.67 9.61
N MET A 876 -16.89 4.05 10.46
CA MET A 876 -15.98 5.16 10.16
C MET A 876 -14.64 4.67 9.60
N THR A 877 -14.31 3.38 9.79
CA THR A 877 -13.00 2.81 9.49
C THR A 877 -13.05 1.37 8.99
N GLU A 878 -14.18 0.89 8.47
CA GLU A 878 -14.30 -0.49 7.97
C GLU A 878 -13.36 -0.78 6.80
N GLN A 879 -12.93 0.26 6.06
CA GLN A 879 -11.96 0.13 4.96
C GLN A 879 -10.61 -0.46 5.42
N ASP A 880 -10.29 -0.39 6.72
CA ASP A 880 -9.07 -0.98 7.27
C ASP A 880 -9.12 -2.53 7.27
N LEU A 881 -10.28 -3.14 6.96
CA LEU A 881 -10.40 -4.56 6.64
C LEU A 881 -9.46 -4.93 5.49
N ALA A 882 -9.41 -4.10 4.44
CA ALA A 882 -8.48 -4.27 3.32
C ALA A 882 -7.03 -4.36 3.80
N SER A 883 -6.67 -3.58 4.82
CA SER A 883 -5.32 -3.58 5.41
C SER A 883 -5.08 -4.84 6.24
N SER A 884 -6.03 -5.22 7.09
CA SER A 884 -5.90 -6.44 7.92
C SER A 884 -5.71 -7.69 7.06
N ILE A 885 -6.38 -7.76 5.90
CA ILE A 885 -6.27 -8.86 4.94
C ILE A 885 -4.98 -8.76 4.11
N ALA A 886 -4.64 -7.59 3.56
CA ALA A 886 -3.41 -7.39 2.78
C ALA A 886 -2.14 -7.68 3.59
N TRP A 887 -2.11 -7.26 4.87
CA TRP A 887 -0.96 -7.44 5.76
C TRP A 887 -1.02 -8.70 6.61
N LYS A 888 -2.08 -9.50 6.53
CA LYS A 888 -2.32 -10.69 7.37
C LYS A 888 -2.17 -10.36 8.87
N ILE A 889 -2.92 -9.36 9.34
CA ILE A 889 -2.97 -8.92 10.74
C ILE A 889 -4.32 -9.40 11.32
N PRO A 890 -4.43 -10.64 11.82
CA PRO A 890 -5.69 -11.19 12.29
C PRO A 890 -6.11 -10.56 13.62
N VAL A 891 -7.30 -9.95 13.61
CA VAL A 891 -8.00 -9.47 14.81
C VAL A 891 -9.44 -9.96 14.82
N VAL A 892 -10.05 -10.05 16.00
CA VAL A 892 -11.48 -10.39 16.12
C VAL A 892 -12.25 -9.11 16.35
N VAL A 893 -13.20 -8.77 15.48
CA VAL A 893 -14.11 -7.63 15.66
C VAL A 893 -15.46 -8.15 16.12
N VAL A 894 -15.92 -7.73 17.29
CA VAL A 894 -17.26 -8.05 17.82
C VAL A 894 -18.11 -6.79 17.75
N ILE A 895 -19.02 -6.74 16.76
CA ILE A 895 -19.90 -5.59 16.54
C ILE A 895 -21.16 -5.78 17.38
N LEU A 896 -21.37 -4.90 18.37
CA LEU A 896 -22.62 -4.79 19.11
C LEU A 896 -23.61 -3.97 18.28
N ASN A 897 -24.36 -4.65 17.43
CA ASN A 897 -25.26 -4.04 16.44
C ASN A 897 -26.63 -3.78 17.07
N ASN A 898 -26.86 -2.55 17.52
CA ASN A 898 -28.17 -2.06 17.95
C ASN A 898 -28.88 -1.24 16.87
N SER A 899 -28.26 -1.05 15.69
CA SER A 899 -28.72 -0.22 14.58
C SER A 899 -28.96 1.25 14.95
N VAL A 900 -28.32 1.75 16.01
CA VAL A 900 -28.46 3.14 16.48
C VAL A 900 -27.15 3.70 17.05
N LEU A 901 -26.99 5.03 17.03
CA LEU A 901 -25.95 5.72 17.81
C LEU A 901 -26.29 5.67 19.32
N GLY A 902 -26.13 4.48 19.92
CA GLY A 902 -26.75 4.08 21.18
C GLY A 902 -26.48 5.00 22.37
N MET A 903 -25.28 5.58 22.48
CA MET A 903 -24.95 6.51 23.57
C MET A 903 -25.76 7.81 23.45
N VAL A 904 -25.91 8.33 22.23
CA VAL A 904 -26.74 9.52 21.96
C VAL A 904 -28.23 9.18 22.12
N ALA A 905 -28.64 7.99 21.67
CA ALA A 905 -30.01 7.50 21.83
C ALA A 905 -30.40 7.35 23.32
N GLN A 906 -29.52 6.81 24.18
CA GLN A 906 -29.73 6.73 25.63
C GLN A 906 -29.93 8.12 26.25
N TRP A 907 -29.13 9.12 25.87
CA TRP A 907 -29.31 10.49 26.35
C TRP A 907 -30.64 11.09 25.87
N GLN A 908 -31.01 10.88 24.61
CA GLN A 908 -32.30 11.30 24.06
C GLN A 908 -33.49 10.60 24.76
N ARG A 909 -33.31 9.32 25.14
CA ARG A 909 -34.28 8.51 25.89
C ARG A 909 -34.53 9.07 27.29
N LEU A 910 -33.46 9.34 28.04
CA LEU A 910 -33.51 9.72 29.45
C LEU A 910 -33.79 11.21 29.69
N PHE A 911 -33.23 12.11 28.88
CA PHE A 911 -33.22 13.56 29.16
C PHE A 911 -33.99 14.42 28.15
N TYR A 912 -34.45 13.85 27.04
CA TYR A 912 -35.13 14.59 25.96
C TYR A 912 -36.46 13.92 25.54
N ASN A 913 -37.17 13.30 26.48
CA ASN A 913 -38.49 12.69 26.29
C ASN A 913 -38.54 11.71 25.10
N ARG A 914 -37.49 10.91 24.89
CA ARG A 914 -37.35 9.94 23.79
C ARG A 914 -37.44 10.57 22.39
N ARG A 915 -37.12 11.86 22.25
CA ARG A 915 -37.05 12.55 20.95
C ARG A 915 -35.78 12.16 20.20
N TYR A 916 -35.84 11.04 19.50
CA TYR A 916 -34.71 10.56 18.70
C TYR A 916 -34.44 11.49 17.51
N SER A 917 -33.17 11.87 17.34
CA SER A 917 -32.75 12.79 16.27
C SER A 917 -31.40 12.36 15.72
N ALA A 918 -31.36 11.99 14.44
CA ALA A 918 -30.17 11.57 13.69
C ALA A 918 -29.36 10.41 14.32
N VAL A 919 -30.02 9.52 15.08
CA VAL A 919 -29.39 8.35 15.73
C VAL A 919 -29.72 7.00 15.08
N ASP A 920 -30.69 6.93 14.18
CA ASP A 920 -31.12 5.68 13.53
C ASP A 920 -30.23 5.34 12.31
N LEU A 921 -29.55 4.19 12.36
CA LEU A 921 -28.66 3.68 11.32
C LEU A 921 -29.37 2.73 10.33
N LYS A 922 -30.65 2.42 10.56
CA LYS A 922 -31.52 1.63 9.68
C LYS A 922 -31.04 0.21 9.36
N GLY A 923 -30.12 -0.34 10.16
CA GLY A 923 -29.53 -1.66 9.95
C GLY A 923 -28.70 -1.77 8.66
N ILE A 924 -28.08 -0.66 8.23
CA ILE A 924 -27.23 -0.59 7.04
C ILE A 924 -25.78 -0.35 7.49
N PRO A 925 -24.78 -1.07 6.93
CA PRO A 925 -24.85 -2.13 5.93
C PRO A 925 -25.00 -3.53 6.56
N ASP A 926 -25.04 -4.56 5.70
CA ASP A 926 -24.92 -5.95 6.14
C ASP A 926 -23.44 -6.28 6.45
N PHE A 927 -23.05 -6.17 7.72
CA PHE A 927 -21.66 -6.31 8.19
C PHE A 927 -20.98 -7.63 7.77
N VAL A 928 -21.75 -8.72 7.65
CA VAL A 928 -21.22 -10.02 7.18
C VAL A 928 -20.74 -9.91 5.73
N LYS A 929 -21.61 -9.42 4.83
CA LYS A 929 -21.27 -9.25 3.40
C LYS A 929 -20.17 -8.21 3.18
N LEU A 930 -20.17 -7.15 4.00
CA LEU A 930 -19.14 -6.12 3.98
C LEU A 930 -17.77 -6.74 4.28
N ALA A 931 -17.65 -7.50 5.37
CA ALA A 931 -16.42 -8.19 5.76
C ALA A 931 -15.97 -9.23 4.71
N GLU A 932 -16.89 -10.06 4.23
CA GLU A 932 -16.64 -11.03 3.16
C GLU A 932 -16.13 -10.36 1.87
N SER A 933 -16.62 -9.15 1.54
CA SER A 933 -16.19 -8.42 0.34
C SER A 933 -14.73 -7.96 0.37
N TYR A 934 -14.14 -7.79 1.56
CA TYR A 934 -12.72 -7.53 1.76
C TYR A 934 -11.87 -8.80 1.89
N GLY A 935 -12.50 -9.99 1.95
CA GLY A 935 -11.84 -11.27 2.20
C GLY A 935 -11.66 -11.62 3.68
N ALA A 936 -12.30 -10.89 4.59
CA ALA A 936 -12.37 -11.26 6.00
C ALA A 936 -13.39 -12.39 6.23
N GLN A 937 -13.19 -13.16 7.29
CA GLN A 937 -14.21 -14.09 7.76
C GLN A 937 -15.34 -13.31 8.45
N ALA A 938 -16.57 -13.80 8.38
CA ALA A 938 -17.66 -13.18 9.11
C ALA A 938 -18.74 -14.16 9.56
N SER A 939 -19.48 -13.77 10.60
CA SER A 939 -20.67 -14.47 11.08
C SER A 939 -21.66 -13.48 11.70
N ARG A 940 -22.96 -13.81 11.64
CA ARG A 940 -24.01 -13.18 12.45
C ARG A 940 -24.56 -14.23 13.39
N VAL A 941 -24.69 -13.89 14.67
CA VAL A 941 -25.12 -14.83 15.73
C VAL A 941 -26.44 -14.39 16.35
N GLN A 942 -27.27 -15.35 16.78
CA GLN A 942 -28.59 -15.11 17.38
C GLN A 942 -28.70 -15.67 18.80
N SER A 943 -27.76 -16.53 19.23
CA SER A 943 -27.68 -17.08 20.59
C SER A 943 -26.27 -16.92 21.19
N ILE A 944 -26.18 -17.04 22.53
CA ILE A 944 -24.87 -17.00 23.21
C ILE A 944 -24.05 -18.28 22.91
N GLU A 945 -24.71 -19.39 22.60
CA GLU A 945 -24.12 -20.64 22.11
C GLU A 945 -23.46 -20.46 20.74
N GLU A 946 -24.16 -19.82 19.79
CA GLU A 946 -23.58 -19.45 18.49
C GLU A 946 -22.42 -18.48 18.65
N PHE A 947 -22.56 -17.46 19.52
CA PHE A 947 -21.46 -16.54 19.81
C PHE A 947 -20.22 -17.26 20.36
N ARG A 948 -20.37 -18.14 21.35
CA ARG A 948 -19.26 -18.94 21.90
C ARG A 948 -18.53 -19.73 20.82
N LYS A 949 -19.28 -20.33 19.88
CA LYS A 949 -18.70 -21.09 18.77
C LYS A 949 -17.93 -20.17 17.82
N ALA A 950 -18.60 -19.14 17.28
CA ALA A 950 -18.02 -18.20 16.33
C ALA A 950 -16.79 -17.47 16.91
N PHE A 951 -16.86 -17.04 18.17
CA PHE A 951 -15.76 -16.37 18.86
C PHE A 951 -14.58 -17.32 19.09
N LYS A 952 -14.82 -18.57 19.49
CA LYS A 952 -13.75 -19.56 19.65
C LYS A 952 -13.07 -19.89 18.31
N GLU A 953 -13.81 -19.95 17.22
CA GLU A 953 -13.26 -20.11 15.87
C GLU A 953 -12.43 -18.88 15.47
N ALA A 954 -12.96 -17.67 15.70
CA ALA A 954 -12.30 -16.40 15.40
C ALA A 954 -10.96 -16.18 16.13
N ILE A 955 -10.87 -16.45 17.44
CA ILE A 955 -9.63 -16.27 18.23
C ILE A 955 -8.47 -17.10 17.67
N ASN A 956 -8.76 -18.25 17.05
CA ASN A 956 -7.78 -19.19 16.52
C ASN A 956 -7.59 -19.05 14.99
N SER A 957 -8.09 -17.96 14.39
CA SER A 957 -8.01 -17.72 12.95
C SER A 957 -6.80 -16.87 12.56
N ASP A 958 -6.12 -17.25 11.49
CA ASP A 958 -5.05 -16.47 10.85
C ASP A 958 -5.59 -15.35 9.94
N VAL A 959 -6.92 -15.17 9.91
CA VAL A 959 -7.63 -14.15 9.11
C VAL A 959 -8.56 -13.38 10.03
N THR A 960 -8.63 -12.05 9.87
CA THR A 960 -9.56 -11.19 10.58
C THR A 960 -10.99 -11.72 10.49
N THR A 961 -11.68 -11.78 11.64
CA THR A 961 -13.06 -12.27 11.73
C THR A 961 -13.98 -11.18 12.29
N VAL A 962 -15.06 -10.88 11.58
CA VAL A 962 -16.11 -9.96 12.04
C VAL A 962 -17.33 -10.74 12.52
N ILE A 963 -17.68 -10.55 13.79
CA ILE A 963 -18.85 -11.18 14.43
C ILE A 963 -19.89 -10.10 14.66
N ASP A 964 -20.96 -10.12 13.87
CA ASP A 964 -22.11 -9.24 13.99
C ASP A 964 -23.07 -9.80 15.04
N VAL A 965 -23.28 -9.05 16.13
CA VAL A 965 -24.08 -9.45 17.28
C VAL A 965 -25.26 -8.49 17.44
N PRO A 966 -26.45 -8.84 16.91
CA PRO A 966 -27.67 -8.04 17.08
C PRO A 966 -28.06 -7.94 18.56
N ILE A 967 -28.28 -6.71 19.02
CA ILE A 967 -28.74 -6.37 20.37
C ILE A 967 -29.88 -5.34 20.31
N SER A 968 -30.60 -5.14 21.41
CA SER A 968 -31.73 -4.22 21.44
C SER A 968 -31.30 -2.74 21.38
N PRO A 969 -31.98 -1.87 20.58
CA PRO A 969 -31.79 -0.42 20.61
C PRO A 969 -32.31 0.25 21.89
N GLU A 970 -32.96 -0.52 22.78
CA GLU A 970 -33.49 -0.05 24.06
C GLU A 970 -32.55 -0.32 25.25
N GLU A 971 -31.41 -1.01 25.04
CA GLU A 971 -30.39 -1.19 26.09
C GLU A 971 -29.80 0.16 26.54
N ASN A 972 -29.49 0.25 27.84
CA ASN A 972 -28.83 1.40 28.44
C ASN A 972 -27.55 0.95 29.17
N VAL A 973 -26.54 1.82 29.23
CA VAL A 973 -25.37 1.64 30.10
C VAL A 973 -25.74 2.10 31.50
N LEU A 974 -25.67 1.18 32.46
CA LEU A 974 -25.89 1.39 33.88
C LEU A 974 -24.75 0.70 34.68
N PRO A 975 -24.34 1.22 35.85
CA PRO A 975 -24.81 2.45 36.50
C PRO A 975 -24.56 3.74 35.71
N MET A 976 -25.32 4.80 36.01
CA MET A 976 -25.10 6.13 35.42
C MET A 976 -25.25 7.25 36.46
N VAL A 977 -24.26 8.12 36.59
CA VAL A 977 -24.36 9.41 37.29
C VAL A 977 -24.90 10.47 36.31
N PRO A 978 -26.04 11.11 36.58
CA PRO A 978 -26.55 12.19 35.73
C PRO A 978 -25.60 13.41 35.70
N PRO A 979 -25.58 14.18 34.60
CA PRO A 979 -24.73 15.37 34.51
C PRO A 979 -25.02 16.38 35.63
N GLY A 980 -23.97 16.85 36.31
CA GLY A 980 -24.08 17.82 37.42
C GLY A 980 -24.33 17.22 38.80
N ASN A 981 -24.64 15.92 38.91
CA ASN A 981 -24.85 15.24 40.18
C ASN A 981 -23.54 14.72 40.81
N THR A 982 -23.62 14.26 42.06
CA THR A 982 -22.51 13.64 42.78
C THR A 982 -22.35 12.17 42.39
N LEU A 983 -21.18 11.58 42.63
CA LEU A 983 -20.94 10.17 42.27
C LEU A 983 -21.83 9.16 43.03
N LYS A 984 -22.53 9.57 44.11
CA LYS A 984 -23.49 8.75 44.85
C LYS A 984 -24.88 8.71 44.21
N ASP A 985 -25.19 9.64 43.30
CA ASP A 985 -26.53 9.80 42.72
C ASP A 985 -26.69 8.90 41.47
N LEU A 986 -26.53 7.60 41.67
CA LEU A 986 -26.53 6.59 40.61
C LEU A 986 -27.95 6.17 40.18
N ILE A 987 -28.22 6.24 38.88
CA ILE A 987 -29.29 5.49 38.23
C ILE A 987 -28.82 4.03 38.08
N LEU A 988 -29.64 3.10 38.54
CA LEU A 988 -29.36 1.64 38.53
C LEU A 988 -30.35 0.82 37.68
N SER A 989 -31.48 1.41 37.28
CA SER A 989 -32.55 0.80 36.47
C SER A 989 -33.30 1.87 35.69
#